data_AF-A0A401V384-F1
#
_entry.id   AF-A0A401V384-F1
#
_cell.length_a   1.000
_cell.length_b   1.000
_cell.length_c   1.000
_cell.angle_alpha   90.00
_cell.angle_beta   90.00
_cell.angle_gamma   90.00
#
_symmetry.space_group_name_H-M   'P 1'
#
loop_
_entity.id
_entity.type
_entity.pdbx_description
1 polymer ?
#
loop_
_entity_poly.entity_id
_entity_poly.type
_entity_poly.pdbx_seq_one_letter_code
_entity_poly.pdbx_strand_id
1 'polypeptide(L)'
;MSSVDSFGSKATLEVGDASYEVYRLAAVPGLERLPFSLKILAENLLRTEDGANITADHVRALAGWDPNAQPDTEIQFTPARVIMQDFTGVPCVVDLATMREAVAELGGDPSRINPLAPAEMVIDHSVQIDVAGRPDAFERNVELEYQRNRERYQFLRWGQTAFDDFKVVPPGTGIVHQVNIEYLARGVMVRDGRAYPDTCVGTDSHTTMVNGLGVLGWGVGGIEAEAAMLGQPVSMLIPRVVGFKLTGQIPSGVTATDVVLTITQQLRQHGVVGKFVEFYGDGVAAVPLANRATIGNMSPEFGSTVAIFPIDGVTIEYLRLTGRSQEQLALVEAYAKEQGLWHDPSAEGYTEPVFSEYLELDLSTVVPSIAGPKRPQDRIELSEAKESFAASILDYVDPHEAAAFTGLDESVEETFPASDPIAASAHTDSSDAPAGALHGDSAHRPHKRVPVTLADGTRTELDHGHVVIASITSCTNTSNPSVMLAAALLARNAVEKGLTAKPWVKTSMAPGSQVVTNYYEKAGLWPSLEKLGFHLVGYGCATCIGNSGPLPDEVSATVNEHDLSVVSVLSGNRNFEGRINPDVKMNYLASPPLVIAYALAGTMDFDFENEPLGTTESGEPVFLRDIWPSPQDVQATIDASIDRQMFTEDYADVFTGDERWRSLPTPEGNTFEWDAESTYVRKPPYFEGMGATPEPVTDITGARVLAKLGDSVTTDHISPAGSIKADSPAGVYLAEHGVERRDFNSYGSRRGNHEVMIRGTFANIRLRNQLVPGTEGGFTKNLLTGEDTTIYDASVAYQEAGVPLVVLGGKEYGSGSSRDWAAKGTRLLGVRAVITESFERIHRSNLIGMGVLPLQFPEGENADSLGLDGTETFDIAGVTELNEGRTPRTVHVTATKADGGVVEFDAVVRIDTPGEADYYRNGGILQYVLRSLVS
;
A
#
# COMPACT_ATOMS: atom_id res chain seq x y z
N MET A 1 -27.46 3.27 -19.17
CA MET A 1 -28.85 2.79 -19.24
C MET A 1 -29.62 3.35 -18.03
N SER A 2 -30.94 3.51 -18.11
CA SER A 2 -31.75 3.88 -16.93
C SER A 2 -31.85 2.69 -15.97
N SER A 3 -31.71 2.92 -14.66
CA SER A 3 -31.92 1.87 -13.64
C SER A 3 -33.30 1.23 -13.80
N VAL A 4 -33.37 -0.09 -13.57
CA VAL A 4 -34.64 -0.85 -13.58
C VAL A 4 -35.57 -0.39 -12.44
N ASP A 5 -34.99 0.09 -11.33
CA ASP A 5 -35.67 0.58 -10.13
C ASP A 5 -36.76 -0.39 -9.61
N SER A 6 -36.39 -1.66 -9.42
CA SER A 6 -37.33 -2.73 -9.02
C SER A 6 -38.05 -2.48 -7.68
N PHE A 7 -37.53 -1.57 -6.86
CA PHE A 7 -38.06 -1.25 -5.53
C PHE A 7 -38.80 0.09 -5.46
N GLY A 8 -38.90 0.85 -6.58
CA GLY A 8 -39.48 2.19 -6.56
C GLY A 8 -38.72 3.15 -5.64
N SER A 9 -37.40 2.98 -5.58
CA SER A 9 -36.48 3.71 -4.71
C SER A 9 -36.13 5.09 -5.26
N LYS A 10 -36.29 5.30 -6.56
CA LYS A 10 -36.02 6.57 -7.22
C LYS A 10 -36.90 7.69 -6.66
N ALA A 11 -36.26 8.77 -6.28
CA ALA A 11 -36.90 9.92 -5.67
C ALA A 11 -36.15 11.23 -5.94
N THR A 12 -36.71 12.33 -5.42
CA THR A 12 -36.11 13.66 -5.44
C THR A 12 -35.73 14.09 -4.03
N LEU A 13 -34.50 14.59 -3.87
CA LEU A 13 -33.99 15.26 -2.69
C LEU A 13 -33.81 16.75 -3.00
N GLU A 14 -34.46 17.61 -2.23
CA GLU A 14 -34.34 19.06 -2.34
C GLU A 14 -33.33 19.57 -1.29
N VAL A 15 -32.33 20.33 -1.74
CA VAL A 15 -31.31 20.94 -0.88
C VAL A 15 -31.13 22.40 -1.29
N GLY A 16 -31.67 23.32 -0.48
CA GLY A 16 -31.75 24.72 -0.85
C GLY A 16 -32.63 24.91 -2.09
N ASP A 17 -32.08 25.53 -3.13
CA ASP A 17 -32.75 25.74 -4.43
C ASP A 17 -32.45 24.64 -5.46
N ALA A 18 -31.63 23.63 -5.10
CA ALA A 18 -31.22 22.55 -5.98
C ALA A 18 -32.01 21.26 -5.71
N SER A 19 -32.32 20.54 -6.79
CA SER A 19 -33.08 19.30 -6.80
C SER A 19 -32.23 18.17 -7.39
N TYR A 20 -32.12 17.06 -6.66
CA TYR A 20 -31.29 15.92 -7.04
C TYR A 20 -32.13 14.63 -7.13
N GLU A 21 -31.90 13.83 -8.16
CA GLU A 21 -32.40 12.46 -8.20
C GLU A 21 -31.58 11.58 -7.23
N VAL A 22 -32.25 10.80 -6.39
CA VAL A 22 -31.64 9.88 -5.41
C VAL A 22 -32.34 8.53 -5.43
N TYR A 23 -31.67 7.49 -4.95
CA TYR A 23 -32.26 6.15 -4.74
C TYR A 23 -32.32 5.88 -3.24
N ARG A 24 -33.54 5.90 -2.67
CA ARG A 24 -33.76 5.86 -1.21
C ARG A 24 -33.60 4.44 -0.66
N LEU A 25 -32.68 4.27 0.30
CA LEU A 25 -32.52 3.01 1.04
C LEU A 25 -33.81 2.62 1.78
N ALA A 26 -34.57 3.59 2.29
CA ALA A 26 -35.83 3.34 2.99
C ALA A 26 -36.93 2.66 2.14
N ALA A 27 -36.77 2.57 0.82
CA ALA A 27 -37.67 1.83 -0.06
C ALA A 27 -37.54 0.30 0.10
N VAL A 28 -36.44 -0.18 0.69
CA VAL A 28 -36.16 -1.61 0.87
C VAL A 28 -36.11 -1.94 2.36
N PRO A 29 -37.11 -2.69 2.89
CA PRO A 29 -37.10 -3.11 4.29
C PRO A 29 -35.89 -3.98 4.64
N GLY A 30 -35.26 -3.74 5.79
CA GLY A 30 -34.10 -4.48 6.28
C GLY A 30 -32.78 -3.72 6.18
N LEU A 31 -32.70 -2.71 5.31
CA LEU A 31 -31.48 -1.91 5.14
C LEU A 31 -31.19 -0.97 6.32
N GLU A 32 -32.19 -0.64 7.14
CA GLU A 32 -32.05 0.32 8.24
C GLU A 32 -31.06 -0.12 9.33
N ARG A 33 -30.92 -1.44 9.55
CA ARG A 33 -30.03 -2.04 10.56
C ARG A 33 -28.63 -2.38 10.05
N LEU A 34 -28.39 -2.21 8.76
CA LEU A 34 -27.10 -2.53 8.17
C LEU A 34 -26.01 -1.59 8.69
N PRO A 35 -24.76 -2.09 8.80
CA PRO A 35 -23.56 -1.25 8.87
C PRO A 35 -23.57 -0.15 7.81
N PHE A 36 -23.02 1.01 8.16
CA PHE A 36 -22.87 2.17 7.28
C PHE A 36 -22.22 1.78 5.94
N SER A 37 -21.17 0.96 5.99
CA SER A 37 -20.49 0.43 4.81
C SER A 37 -21.41 -0.41 3.91
N LEU A 38 -22.25 -1.28 4.47
CA LEU A 38 -23.20 -2.09 3.69
C LEU A 38 -24.38 -1.26 3.16
N LYS A 39 -24.76 -0.17 3.84
CA LYS A 39 -25.74 0.80 3.31
C LYS A 39 -25.22 1.48 2.05
N ILE A 40 -23.94 1.84 2.00
CA ILE A 40 -23.30 2.38 0.78
C ILE A 40 -23.34 1.36 -0.36
N LEU A 41 -23.04 0.08 -0.08
CA LEU A 41 -23.14 -0.98 -1.09
C LEU A 41 -24.59 -1.15 -1.57
N ALA A 42 -25.58 -1.09 -0.67
CA ALA A 42 -26.99 -1.20 -1.03
C ALA A 42 -27.47 -0.03 -1.91
N GLU A 43 -27.04 1.20 -1.60
CA GLU A 43 -27.32 2.37 -2.46
C GLU A 43 -26.74 2.17 -3.84
N ASN A 44 -25.51 1.66 -3.90
CA ASN A 44 -24.81 1.42 -5.15
C ASN A 44 -25.60 0.46 -6.04
N LEU A 45 -26.03 -0.69 -5.50
CA LEU A 45 -26.81 -1.69 -6.23
C LEU A 45 -28.18 -1.14 -6.66
N LEU A 46 -28.88 -0.39 -5.81
CA LEU A 46 -30.16 0.24 -6.17
C LEU A 46 -30.01 1.20 -7.35
N ARG A 47 -29.03 2.08 -7.29
CA ARG A 47 -28.78 3.10 -8.32
C ARG A 47 -28.31 2.49 -9.65
N THR A 48 -27.59 1.37 -9.59
CA THR A 48 -26.94 0.76 -10.76
C THR A 48 -27.60 -0.52 -11.25
N GLU A 49 -28.79 -0.86 -10.74
CA GLU A 49 -29.58 -2.01 -11.19
C GLU A 49 -29.81 -1.97 -12.72
N ASP A 50 -29.26 -2.97 -13.43
CA ASP A 50 -29.34 -3.12 -14.89
C ASP A 50 -30.17 -4.35 -15.32
N GLY A 51 -30.54 -5.21 -14.37
CA GLY A 51 -31.30 -6.44 -14.61
C GLY A 51 -30.46 -7.60 -15.17
N ALA A 52 -29.14 -7.42 -15.32
CA ALA A 52 -28.22 -8.42 -15.82
C ALA A 52 -27.05 -8.63 -14.84
N ASN A 53 -26.14 -7.66 -14.73
CA ASN A 53 -25.01 -7.70 -13.81
C ASN A 53 -25.45 -7.35 -12.38
N ILE A 54 -26.44 -6.46 -12.26
CA ILE A 54 -27.00 -6.00 -10.98
C ILE A 54 -28.50 -6.22 -11.01
N THR A 55 -28.97 -7.13 -10.16
CA THR A 55 -30.37 -7.58 -10.13
C THR A 55 -31.03 -7.22 -8.80
N ALA A 56 -32.36 -7.24 -8.79
CA ALA A 56 -33.14 -7.10 -7.55
C ALA A 56 -32.77 -8.15 -6.48
N ASP A 57 -32.27 -9.32 -6.87
CA ASP A 57 -31.85 -10.36 -5.91
C ASP A 57 -30.56 -9.98 -5.18
N HIS A 58 -29.62 -9.29 -5.84
CA HIS A 58 -28.43 -8.74 -5.17
C HIS A 58 -28.83 -7.72 -4.09
N VAL A 59 -29.82 -6.85 -4.38
CA VAL A 59 -30.34 -5.90 -3.39
C VAL A 59 -31.03 -6.62 -2.23
N ARG A 60 -31.84 -7.65 -2.51
CA ARG A 60 -32.48 -8.47 -1.47
C ARG A 60 -31.46 -9.21 -0.60
N ALA A 61 -30.35 -9.64 -1.17
CA ALA A 61 -29.29 -10.31 -0.43
C ALA A 61 -28.67 -9.39 0.64
N LEU A 62 -28.43 -8.11 0.31
CA LEU A 62 -28.00 -7.13 1.33
C LEU A 62 -29.09 -6.83 2.35
N ALA A 63 -30.35 -6.69 1.91
CA ALA A 63 -31.47 -6.45 2.83
C ALA A 63 -31.72 -7.60 3.82
N GLY A 64 -31.44 -8.83 3.39
CA GLY A 64 -31.51 -10.04 4.19
C GLY A 64 -30.18 -10.48 4.79
N TRP A 65 -29.16 -9.62 4.83
CA TRP A 65 -27.82 -9.97 5.28
C TRP A 65 -27.82 -10.54 6.71
N ASP A 66 -27.28 -11.74 6.89
CA ASP A 66 -27.10 -12.38 8.18
C ASP A 66 -25.66 -12.14 8.68
N PRO A 67 -25.47 -11.39 9.79
CA PRO A 67 -24.14 -11.12 10.35
C PRO A 67 -23.35 -12.38 10.75
N ASN A 68 -24.04 -13.50 10.99
CA ASN A 68 -23.42 -14.77 11.41
C ASN A 68 -23.07 -15.69 10.23
N ALA A 69 -23.55 -15.40 9.03
CA ALA A 69 -23.27 -16.20 7.85
C ALA A 69 -21.84 -15.96 7.33
N GLN A 70 -21.27 -16.96 6.67
CA GLN A 70 -20.05 -16.79 5.91
C GLN A 70 -20.38 -16.14 4.55
N PRO A 71 -19.52 -15.28 4.00
CA PRO A 71 -19.72 -14.69 2.68
C PRO A 71 -19.83 -15.77 1.61
N ASP A 72 -20.98 -15.85 0.94
CA ASP A 72 -21.23 -16.79 -0.16
C ASP A 72 -21.95 -16.15 -1.35
N THR A 73 -22.36 -14.88 -1.21
CA THR A 73 -23.17 -14.16 -2.19
C THR A 73 -22.33 -13.06 -2.86
N GLU A 74 -22.21 -13.14 -4.18
CA GLU A 74 -21.55 -12.13 -5.01
C GLU A 74 -22.46 -10.92 -5.25
N ILE A 75 -21.86 -9.74 -5.27
CA ILE A 75 -22.44 -8.50 -5.76
C ILE A 75 -21.47 -7.78 -6.71
N GLN A 76 -22.02 -6.90 -7.54
CA GLN A 76 -21.27 -6.09 -8.50
C GLN A 76 -21.29 -4.63 -8.04
N PHE A 77 -20.13 -4.11 -7.66
CA PHE A 77 -19.98 -2.77 -7.12
C PHE A 77 -19.43 -1.80 -8.16
N THR A 78 -20.17 -0.74 -8.47
CA THR A 78 -19.72 0.29 -9.44
C THR A 78 -19.13 1.49 -8.69
N PRO A 79 -17.80 1.66 -8.60
CA PRO A 79 -17.21 2.79 -7.89
C PRO A 79 -17.60 4.13 -8.53
N ALA A 80 -17.71 5.19 -7.72
CA ALA A 80 -18.05 6.51 -8.22
C ALA A 80 -16.90 7.19 -8.98
N ARG A 81 -15.66 6.85 -8.63
CA ARG A 81 -14.41 7.35 -9.24
C ARG A 81 -13.25 6.39 -9.02
N VAL A 82 -12.17 6.61 -9.76
CA VAL A 82 -10.91 5.88 -9.63
C VAL A 82 -9.79 6.85 -9.27
N ILE A 83 -8.95 6.49 -8.29
CA ILE A 83 -7.77 7.28 -7.91
C ILE A 83 -6.47 6.52 -8.17
N MET A 84 -5.45 7.21 -8.68
CA MET A 84 -4.18 6.60 -9.07
C MET A 84 -3.00 7.44 -8.59
N GLN A 85 -1.82 6.81 -8.55
CA GLN A 85 -0.53 7.45 -8.35
C GLN A 85 0.42 7.09 -9.49
N ASP A 86 1.50 7.82 -9.74
CA ASP A 86 2.27 7.72 -10.99
C ASP A 86 2.98 6.37 -11.25
N PHE A 87 3.39 5.61 -10.23
CA PHE A 87 3.98 4.27 -10.41
C PHE A 87 2.96 3.24 -10.91
N THR A 88 1.68 3.37 -10.56
CA THR A 88 0.62 2.45 -11.06
C THR A 88 -0.23 3.09 -12.14
N GLY A 89 -0.29 4.41 -12.23
CA GLY A 89 -1.02 5.15 -13.24
C GLY A 89 -0.32 5.12 -14.60
N VAL A 90 1.02 5.15 -14.65
CA VAL A 90 1.76 4.98 -15.92
C VAL A 90 1.37 3.66 -16.62
N PRO A 91 1.46 2.47 -15.98
CA PRO A 91 1.01 1.25 -16.64
C PRO A 91 -0.49 1.26 -16.97
N CYS A 92 -1.36 1.88 -16.17
CA CYS A 92 -2.78 2.02 -16.52
C CYS A 92 -3.00 2.81 -17.83
N VAL A 93 -2.28 3.93 -17.99
CA VAL A 93 -2.37 4.74 -19.22
C VAL A 93 -1.74 4.02 -20.41
N VAL A 94 -0.67 3.23 -20.20
CA VAL A 94 -0.10 2.34 -21.22
C VAL A 94 -1.12 1.30 -21.69
N ASP A 95 -1.84 0.68 -20.76
CA ASP A 95 -2.83 -0.34 -21.07
C ASP A 95 -4.00 0.27 -21.85
N LEU A 96 -4.54 1.42 -21.42
CA LEU A 96 -5.57 2.16 -22.15
C LEU A 96 -5.11 2.56 -23.56
N ALA A 97 -3.88 3.04 -23.71
CA ALA A 97 -3.30 3.40 -25.02
C ALA A 97 -3.20 2.16 -25.94
N THR A 98 -2.80 1.02 -25.39
CA THR A 98 -2.68 -0.24 -26.12
C THR A 98 -4.06 -0.80 -26.49
N MET A 99 -5.04 -0.69 -25.59
CA MET A 99 -6.42 -1.07 -25.87
C MET A 99 -7.03 -0.26 -27.02
N ARG A 100 -6.71 1.04 -27.13
CA ARG A 100 -7.14 1.86 -28.28
C ARG A 100 -6.67 1.30 -29.61
N GLU A 101 -5.41 0.87 -29.68
CA GLU A 101 -4.87 0.24 -30.89
C GLU A 101 -5.50 -1.12 -31.16
N ALA A 102 -5.65 -1.97 -30.14
CA ALA A 102 -6.28 -3.28 -30.29
C ALA A 102 -7.76 -3.17 -30.73
N VAL A 103 -8.50 -2.19 -30.22
CA VAL A 103 -9.86 -1.87 -30.71
C VAL A 103 -9.84 -1.46 -32.18
N ALA A 104 -8.88 -0.62 -32.59
CA ALA A 104 -8.72 -0.22 -33.99
C ALA A 104 -8.43 -1.42 -34.90
N GLU A 105 -7.52 -2.30 -34.48
CA GLU A 105 -7.13 -3.52 -35.20
C GLU A 105 -8.31 -4.50 -35.36
N LEU A 106 -9.20 -4.56 -34.35
CA LEU A 106 -10.45 -5.34 -34.40
C LEU A 106 -11.59 -4.63 -35.17
N GLY A 107 -11.36 -3.43 -35.70
CA GLY A 107 -12.32 -2.67 -36.50
C GLY A 107 -13.35 -1.88 -35.69
N GLY A 108 -13.14 -1.70 -34.39
CA GLY A 108 -13.96 -0.84 -33.52
C GLY A 108 -13.52 0.62 -33.50
N ASP A 109 -14.20 1.44 -32.70
CA ASP A 109 -13.86 2.86 -32.50
C ASP A 109 -12.95 3.04 -31.27
N PRO A 110 -11.68 3.47 -31.44
CA PRO A 110 -10.74 3.65 -30.33
C PRO A 110 -11.20 4.66 -29.29
N SER A 111 -12.04 5.64 -29.66
CA SER A 111 -12.53 6.66 -28.74
C SER A 111 -13.47 6.10 -27.67
N ARG A 112 -14.01 4.88 -27.87
CA ARG A 112 -14.78 4.16 -26.85
C ARG A 112 -13.91 3.71 -25.67
N ILE A 113 -12.59 3.60 -25.84
CA ILE A 113 -11.66 3.40 -24.73
C ILE A 113 -11.42 4.75 -24.07
N ASN A 114 -12.25 5.05 -23.08
CA ASN A 114 -12.24 6.29 -22.33
C ASN A 114 -12.83 6.03 -20.93
N PRO A 115 -12.29 6.64 -19.85
CA PRO A 115 -12.91 6.52 -18.54
C PRO A 115 -14.38 6.98 -18.56
N LEU A 116 -15.26 6.17 -17.98
CA LEU A 116 -16.69 6.43 -17.79
C LEU A 116 -16.99 6.95 -16.37
N ALA A 117 -16.01 6.85 -15.47
CA ALA A 117 -16.00 7.44 -14.14
C ALA A 117 -14.80 8.41 -14.04
N PRO A 118 -14.86 9.45 -13.19
CA PRO A 118 -13.71 10.33 -13.00
C PRO A 118 -12.50 9.52 -12.58
N ALA A 119 -11.39 9.71 -13.30
CA ALA A 119 -10.13 9.03 -13.08
C ALA A 119 -9.06 10.07 -12.75
N GLU A 120 -8.57 10.05 -11.51
CA GLU A 120 -7.73 11.12 -10.98
C GLU A 120 -6.40 10.54 -10.54
N MET A 121 -5.31 11.01 -11.14
CA MET A 121 -3.97 10.54 -10.84
C MET A 121 -3.15 11.64 -10.17
N VAL A 122 -2.40 11.31 -9.13
CA VAL A 122 -1.48 12.24 -8.46
C VAL A 122 -0.03 11.77 -8.66
N ILE A 123 0.86 12.66 -9.08
CA ILE A 123 2.28 12.34 -9.25
C ILE A 123 3.03 12.62 -7.94
N ASP A 124 3.39 11.56 -7.21
CA ASP A 124 3.94 11.64 -5.85
C ASP A 124 4.98 10.54 -5.52
N HIS A 125 5.14 9.51 -6.34
CA HIS A 125 6.10 8.41 -6.16
C HIS A 125 7.43 8.63 -6.88
N SER A 126 7.56 9.72 -7.63
CA SER A 126 8.71 10.06 -8.46
C SER A 126 9.83 10.79 -7.73
N VAL A 127 9.50 11.60 -6.71
CA VAL A 127 10.49 12.37 -5.94
C VAL A 127 11.33 11.44 -5.06
N GLN A 128 12.65 11.66 -5.06
CA GLN A 128 13.63 10.95 -4.23
C GLN A 128 14.40 11.97 -3.39
N ILE A 129 14.76 11.56 -2.16
CA ILE A 129 15.56 12.41 -1.26
C ILE A 129 17.04 12.26 -1.59
N ASP A 130 17.44 12.66 -2.79
CA ASP A 130 18.84 12.68 -3.23
C ASP A 130 19.67 13.63 -2.36
N VAL A 131 19.07 14.75 -1.98
CA VAL A 131 19.67 15.78 -1.13
C VAL A 131 18.77 16.04 0.09
N ALA A 132 19.39 16.15 1.26
CA ALA A 132 18.73 16.40 2.55
C ALA A 132 19.59 17.30 3.45
N GLY A 133 19.02 17.80 4.54
CA GLY A 133 19.77 18.55 5.56
C GLY A 133 20.28 19.94 5.14
N ARG A 134 19.73 20.52 4.06
CA ARG A 134 20.15 21.85 3.55
C ARG A 134 19.00 22.65 2.92
N PRO A 135 19.10 24.00 2.87
CA PRO A 135 18.00 24.86 2.42
C PRO A 135 17.52 24.66 0.97
N ASP A 136 18.42 24.29 0.05
CA ASP A 136 18.13 24.06 -1.38
C ASP A 136 17.81 22.60 -1.71
N ALA A 137 17.60 21.74 -0.70
CA ALA A 137 17.28 20.33 -0.90
C ALA A 137 16.03 20.12 -1.77
N PHE A 138 14.96 20.87 -1.50
CA PHE A 138 13.72 20.81 -2.27
C PHE A 138 13.95 21.08 -3.77
N GLU A 139 14.56 22.22 -4.11
CA GLU A 139 14.81 22.61 -5.50
C GLU A 139 15.65 21.56 -6.21
N ARG A 140 16.70 21.06 -5.55
CA ARG A 140 17.60 20.07 -6.13
C ARG A 140 16.95 18.72 -6.38
N ASN A 141 16.12 18.25 -5.45
CA ASN A 141 15.40 16.99 -5.62
C ASN A 141 14.36 17.09 -6.74
N VAL A 142 13.66 18.22 -6.86
CA VAL A 142 12.71 18.47 -7.96
C VAL A 142 13.43 18.56 -9.32
N GLU A 143 14.62 19.19 -9.38
CA GLU A 143 15.44 19.17 -10.61
C GLU A 143 15.80 17.76 -11.07
N LEU A 144 16.28 16.92 -10.14
CA LEU A 144 16.66 15.53 -10.43
C LEU A 144 15.44 14.68 -10.81
N GLU A 145 14.30 14.91 -10.15
CA GLU A 145 13.03 14.27 -10.47
C GLU A 145 12.62 14.55 -11.92
N TYR A 146 12.62 15.81 -12.36
CA TYR A 146 12.27 16.17 -13.74
C TYR A 146 13.28 15.64 -14.76
N GLN A 147 14.57 15.61 -14.42
CA GLN A 147 15.60 15.01 -15.29
C GLN A 147 15.36 13.52 -15.52
N ARG A 148 15.02 12.77 -14.46
CA ARG A 148 14.83 11.32 -14.51
C ARG A 148 13.47 10.90 -15.08
N ASN A 149 12.43 11.72 -14.90
CA ASN A 149 11.05 11.31 -15.20
C ASN A 149 10.43 12.05 -16.38
N ARG A 150 11.22 12.82 -17.14
CA ARG A 150 10.73 13.62 -18.28
C ARG A 150 9.80 12.85 -19.21
N GLU A 151 10.22 11.67 -19.65
CA GLU A 151 9.44 10.86 -20.60
C GLU A 151 8.11 10.37 -19.99
N ARG A 152 8.14 9.89 -18.74
CA ARG A 152 6.94 9.48 -18.01
C ARG A 152 5.97 10.65 -17.88
N TYR A 153 6.45 11.85 -17.57
CA TYR A 153 5.61 13.03 -17.42
C TYR A 153 5.02 13.49 -18.75
N GLN A 154 5.78 13.43 -19.85
CA GLN A 154 5.25 13.68 -21.19
C GLN A 154 4.13 12.70 -21.54
N PHE A 155 4.31 11.42 -21.23
CA PHE A 155 3.31 10.38 -21.45
C PHE A 155 2.03 10.62 -20.63
N LEU A 156 2.16 10.94 -19.34
CA LEU A 156 1.01 11.23 -18.48
C LEU A 156 0.27 12.50 -18.91
N ARG A 157 1.01 13.53 -19.35
CA ARG A 157 0.43 14.77 -19.87
C ARG A 157 -0.30 14.54 -21.19
N TRP A 158 0.22 13.66 -22.07
CA TRP A 158 -0.54 13.18 -23.23
C TRP A 158 -1.84 12.50 -22.80
N GLY A 159 -1.79 11.60 -21.82
CA GLY A 159 -2.97 10.92 -21.28
C GLY A 159 -4.06 11.90 -20.84
N GLN A 160 -3.69 12.97 -20.12
CA GLN A 160 -4.62 14.04 -19.71
C GLN A 160 -5.34 14.72 -20.88
N THR A 161 -4.71 14.79 -22.05
CA THR A 161 -5.33 15.37 -23.26
C THR A 161 -6.06 14.35 -24.12
N ALA A 162 -5.75 13.07 -23.96
CA ALA A 162 -6.26 11.98 -24.79
C ALA A 162 -7.53 11.32 -24.22
N PHE A 163 -7.81 11.47 -22.91
CA PHE A 163 -8.94 10.86 -22.21
C PHE A 163 -9.77 11.94 -21.49
N ASP A 164 -11.10 11.94 -21.68
CA ASP A 164 -11.96 13.08 -21.27
C ASP A 164 -12.12 13.20 -19.75
N ASP A 165 -12.33 12.09 -19.06
CA ASP A 165 -12.55 12.02 -17.60
C ASP A 165 -11.26 11.71 -16.82
N PHE A 166 -10.08 11.83 -17.45
CA PHE A 166 -8.78 11.60 -16.82
C PHE A 166 -8.08 12.91 -16.45
N LYS A 167 -7.77 13.08 -15.16
CA LYS A 167 -7.06 14.26 -14.65
C LYS A 167 -5.77 13.88 -13.96
N VAL A 168 -4.75 14.71 -14.13
CA VAL A 168 -3.45 14.55 -13.49
C VAL A 168 -3.16 15.73 -12.58
N VAL A 169 -2.93 15.44 -11.31
CA VAL A 169 -2.30 16.35 -10.37
C VAL A 169 -0.79 16.24 -10.58
N PRO A 170 -0.12 17.34 -10.98
CA PRO A 170 1.27 17.35 -11.40
C PRO A 170 2.24 17.15 -10.21
N PRO A 171 3.55 16.95 -10.49
CA PRO A 171 4.55 16.76 -9.45
C PRO A 171 4.65 17.99 -8.53
N GLY A 172 4.95 17.75 -7.24
CA GLY A 172 5.19 18.81 -6.26
C GLY A 172 3.94 19.44 -5.65
N THR A 173 2.75 18.90 -5.92
CA THR A 173 1.50 19.34 -5.29
C THR A 173 1.24 18.66 -3.95
N GLY A 174 1.48 17.35 -3.85
CA GLY A 174 1.19 16.57 -2.65
C GLY A 174 1.15 15.06 -2.90
N ILE A 175 0.79 14.31 -1.87
CA ILE A 175 0.64 12.84 -1.89
C ILE A 175 -0.82 12.49 -2.16
N VAL A 176 -1.04 11.45 -2.98
CA VAL A 176 -2.33 11.02 -3.51
C VAL A 176 -3.46 11.00 -2.47
N HIS A 177 -3.21 10.44 -1.29
CA HIS A 177 -4.24 10.28 -0.27
C HIS A 177 -4.53 11.56 0.52
N GLN A 178 -3.52 12.41 0.72
CA GLN A 178 -3.71 13.70 1.38
C GLN A 178 -4.44 14.67 0.44
N VAL A 179 -4.02 14.74 -0.83
CA VAL A 179 -4.72 15.49 -1.89
C VAL A 179 -6.16 14.97 -2.06
N ASN A 180 -6.38 13.66 -1.90
CA ASN A 180 -7.72 13.08 -1.95
C ASN A 180 -8.63 13.64 -0.86
N ILE A 181 -8.25 13.53 0.42
CA ILE A 181 -9.12 14.00 1.50
C ILE A 181 -9.24 15.53 1.54
N GLU A 182 -8.17 16.26 1.18
CA GLU A 182 -8.14 17.73 1.21
C GLU A 182 -8.85 18.36 0.01
N TYR A 183 -8.90 17.68 -1.15
CA TYR A 183 -9.46 18.24 -2.37
C TYR A 183 -10.37 17.28 -3.16
N LEU A 184 -9.85 16.12 -3.61
CA LEU A 184 -10.55 15.28 -4.60
C LEU A 184 -11.79 14.56 -4.05
N ALA A 185 -11.92 14.31 -2.77
CA ALA A 185 -13.10 13.65 -2.20
C ALA A 185 -14.30 14.59 -2.18
N ARG A 186 -15.47 14.06 -2.58
CA ARG A 186 -16.73 14.83 -2.70
C ARG A 186 -17.66 14.60 -1.51
N GLY A 187 -17.54 13.46 -0.82
CA GLY A 187 -18.49 13.00 0.21
C GLY A 187 -19.79 12.50 -0.42
N VAL A 188 -20.47 13.35 -1.19
CA VAL A 188 -21.61 12.99 -2.05
C VAL A 188 -21.32 13.48 -3.46
N MET A 189 -21.36 12.57 -4.42
CA MET A 189 -21.17 12.81 -5.84
C MET A 189 -22.42 13.40 -6.45
N VAL A 190 -22.25 14.31 -7.42
CA VAL A 190 -23.32 14.80 -8.29
C VAL A 190 -22.93 14.51 -9.73
N ARG A 191 -23.68 13.66 -10.43
CA ARG A 191 -23.47 13.36 -11.85
C ARG A 191 -24.81 13.19 -12.56
N ASP A 192 -24.97 13.84 -13.70
CA ASP A 192 -26.19 13.80 -14.51
C ASP A 192 -27.48 14.12 -13.71
N GLY A 193 -27.39 15.06 -12.77
CA GLY A 193 -28.50 15.47 -11.90
C GLY A 193 -28.81 14.49 -10.74
N ARG A 194 -28.01 13.43 -10.56
CA ARG A 194 -28.18 12.44 -9.49
C ARG A 194 -27.18 12.69 -8.36
N ALA A 195 -27.63 12.54 -7.12
CA ALA A 195 -26.78 12.55 -5.93
C ALA A 195 -26.61 11.13 -5.37
N TYR A 196 -25.39 10.74 -5.05
CA TYR A 196 -25.04 9.41 -4.52
C TYR A 196 -23.74 9.46 -3.70
N PRO A 197 -23.45 8.47 -2.83
CA PRO A 197 -22.25 8.49 -2.01
C PRO A 197 -20.99 8.55 -2.87
N ASP A 198 -20.02 9.36 -2.46
CA ASP A 198 -18.66 9.24 -2.98
C ASP A 198 -18.11 7.87 -2.58
N THR A 199 -17.56 7.17 -3.56
CA THR A 199 -16.90 5.88 -3.39
C THR A 199 -15.75 5.77 -4.38
N CYS A 200 -14.65 5.13 -3.99
CA CYS A 200 -13.53 4.99 -4.91
C CYS A 200 -12.76 3.69 -4.75
N VAL A 201 -12.25 3.20 -5.87
CA VAL A 201 -11.15 2.23 -5.87
C VAL A 201 -9.89 2.97 -6.28
N GLY A 202 -8.74 2.55 -5.76
CA GLY A 202 -7.48 3.17 -6.13
C GLY A 202 -6.36 2.19 -6.36
N THR A 203 -5.42 2.56 -7.22
CA THR A 203 -4.24 1.74 -7.54
C THR A 203 -3.13 1.91 -6.50
N ASP A 204 -3.50 2.16 -5.25
CA ASP A 204 -2.65 2.18 -4.07
C ASP A 204 -3.39 1.53 -2.89
N SER A 205 -2.69 0.76 -2.07
CA SER A 205 -3.32 0.04 -0.95
C SER A 205 -3.94 0.96 0.09
N HIS A 206 -3.37 2.15 0.31
CA HIS A 206 -3.81 3.07 1.36
C HIS A 206 -4.89 4.05 0.88
N THR A 207 -5.52 3.80 -0.28
CA THR A 207 -6.75 4.51 -0.70
C THR A 207 -7.82 4.46 0.39
N THR A 208 -7.75 3.46 1.27
CA THR A 208 -8.55 3.33 2.50
C THR A 208 -8.45 4.52 3.45
N MET A 209 -7.46 5.41 3.32
CA MET A 209 -7.37 6.65 4.09
C MET A 209 -8.63 7.53 3.94
N VAL A 210 -9.28 7.50 2.78
CA VAL A 210 -10.50 8.27 2.52
C VAL A 210 -11.70 7.80 3.35
N ASN A 211 -11.65 6.57 3.88
CA ASN A 211 -12.69 6.01 4.75
C ASN A 211 -12.83 6.80 6.07
N GLY A 212 -11.81 7.56 6.49
CA GLY A 212 -11.91 8.48 7.61
C GLY A 212 -12.88 9.65 7.38
N LEU A 213 -13.24 9.92 6.12
CA LEU A 213 -14.19 10.94 5.67
C LEU A 213 -15.59 10.36 5.39
N GLY A 214 -15.82 9.07 5.67
CA GLY A 214 -17.08 8.38 5.33
C GLY A 214 -17.26 8.04 3.86
N VAL A 215 -16.20 8.14 3.06
CA VAL A 215 -16.15 7.70 1.66
C VAL A 215 -15.70 6.26 1.63
N LEU A 216 -16.51 5.35 1.09
CA LEU A 216 -16.12 3.93 0.97
C LEU A 216 -15.09 3.76 -0.15
N GLY A 217 -13.86 3.42 0.21
CA GLY A 217 -12.82 3.13 -0.77
C GLY A 217 -11.67 2.25 -0.28
N TRP A 218 -11.05 1.56 -1.24
CA TRP A 218 -9.98 0.59 -0.98
C TRP A 218 -9.02 0.45 -2.15
N GLY A 219 -7.88 -0.19 -1.89
CA GLY A 219 -6.85 -0.47 -2.88
C GLY A 219 -7.20 -1.68 -3.77
N VAL A 220 -6.99 -1.52 -5.08
CA VAL A 220 -7.15 -2.55 -6.10
C VAL A 220 -5.90 -2.59 -7.00
N GLY A 221 -5.77 -3.64 -7.83
CA GLY A 221 -4.75 -3.69 -8.87
C GLY A 221 -5.01 -2.68 -9.99
N GLY A 222 -3.97 -2.33 -10.75
CA GLY A 222 -4.09 -1.46 -11.93
C GLY A 222 -5.15 -1.95 -12.92
N ILE A 223 -5.14 -3.24 -13.21
CA ILE A 223 -6.04 -3.88 -14.18
C ILE A 223 -7.52 -3.81 -13.75
N GLU A 224 -7.79 -3.99 -12.46
CA GLU A 224 -9.15 -3.86 -11.91
C GLU A 224 -9.61 -2.40 -11.92
N ALA A 225 -8.70 -1.46 -11.60
CA ALA A 225 -8.97 -0.03 -11.73
C ALA A 225 -9.24 0.38 -13.19
N GLU A 226 -8.51 -0.17 -14.17
CA GLU A 226 -8.73 0.06 -15.60
C GLU A 226 -10.10 -0.45 -16.05
N ALA A 227 -10.49 -1.66 -15.65
CA ALA A 227 -11.81 -2.20 -15.91
C ALA A 227 -12.91 -1.32 -15.29
N ALA A 228 -12.72 -0.87 -14.05
CA ALA A 228 -13.63 0.05 -13.37
C ALA A 228 -13.72 1.41 -14.07
N MET A 229 -12.59 1.95 -14.55
CA MET A 229 -12.58 3.17 -15.38
C MET A 229 -13.41 2.97 -16.64
N LEU A 230 -13.38 1.79 -17.27
CA LEU A 230 -14.15 1.46 -18.46
C LEU A 230 -15.60 0.99 -18.16
N GLY A 231 -16.06 1.19 -16.92
CA GLY A 231 -17.44 0.95 -16.50
C GLY A 231 -17.77 -0.49 -16.14
N GLN A 232 -16.79 -1.39 -16.03
CA GLN A 232 -17.04 -2.69 -15.43
C GLN A 232 -17.21 -2.55 -13.91
N PRO A 233 -18.27 -3.11 -13.34
CA PRO A 233 -18.36 -3.25 -11.90
C PRO A 233 -17.24 -4.12 -11.32
N VAL A 234 -16.86 -3.82 -10.09
CA VAL A 234 -15.96 -4.64 -9.28
C VAL A 234 -16.78 -5.78 -8.65
N SER A 235 -16.42 -7.01 -8.97
CA SER A 235 -17.01 -8.20 -8.39
C SER A 235 -16.49 -8.42 -6.96
N MET A 236 -17.39 -8.63 -6.01
CA MET A 236 -17.01 -8.94 -4.62
C MET A 236 -18.09 -9.76 -3.91
N LEU A 237 -17.69 -10.52 -2.89
CA LEU A 237 -18.63 -11.13 -1.96
C LEU A 237 -19.11 -10.10 -0.94
N ILE A 238 -20.37 -10.22 -0.49
CA ILE A 238 -20.89 -9.38 0.61
C ILE A 238 -20.04 -9.62 1.86
N PRO A 239 -19.31 -8.61 2.37
CA PRO A 239 -18.31 -8.83 3.40
C PRO A 239 -18.96 -8.99 4.79
N ARG A 240 -18.27 -9.70 5.68
CA ARG A 240 -18.53 -9.59 7.12
C ARG A 240 -18.01 -8.26 7.64
N VAL A 241 -18.67 -7.70 8.66
CA VAL A 241 -18.30 -6.39 9.21
C VAL A 241 -17.99 -6.50 10.70
N VAL A 242 -16.79 -6.06 11.09
CA VAL A 242 -16.35 -5.96 12.49
C VAL A 242 -16.71 -4.57 13.00
N GLY A 243 -17.59 -4.49 14.00
CA GLY A 243 -17.89 -3.26 14.70
C GLY A 243 -16.79 -2.96 15.72
N PHE A 244 -16.09 -1.84 15.56
CA PHE A 244 -15.03 -1.40 16.46
C PHE A 244 -15.49 -0.20 17.28
N LYS A 245 -15.84 -0.44 18.54
CA LYS A 245 -16.38 0.58 19.43
C LYS A 245 -15.27 1.43 20.02
N LEU A 246 -15.41 2.75 19.94
CA LEU A 246 -14.51 3.69 20.60
C LEU A 246 -15.19 4.34 21.80
N THR A 247 -14.51 4.33 22.94
CA THR A 247 -14.95 4.99 24.18
C THR A 247 -13.78 5.77 24.81
N GLY A 248 -14.06 6.59 25.83
CA GLY A 248 -13.04 7.38 26.53
C GLY A 248 -12.50 8.57 25.73
N GLN A 249 -11.34 9.08 26.15
CA GLN A 249 -10.65 10.21 25.53
C GLN A 249 -9.14 9.95 25.49
N ILE A 250 -8.48 10.48 24.45
CA ILE A 250 -7.03 10.33 24.25
C ILE A 250 -6.27 11.08 25.37
N PRO A 251 -5.37 10.41 26.12
CA PRO A 251 -4.59 11.05 27.17
C PRO A 251 -3.63 12.13 26.65
N SER A 252 -3.22 13.04 27.52
CA SER A 252 -2.16 14.01 27.20
C SER A 252 -0.85 13.29 26.89
N GLY A 253 -0.15 13.71 25.84
CA GLY A 253 1.11 13.10 25.40
C GLY A 253 0.94 11.94 24.41
N VAL A 254 -0.28 11.43 24.24
CA VAL A 254 -0.62 10.41 23.24
C VAL A 254 -0.98 11.08 21.91
N THR A 255 -0.47 10.53 20.82
CA THR A 255 -0.65 11.03 19.45
C THR A 255 -1.62 10.16 18.66
N ALA A 256 -2.04 10.65 17.49
CA ALA A 256 -2.84 9.86 16.55
C ALA A 256 -2.12 8.58 16.11
N THR A 257 -0.79 8.62 16.00
CA THR A 257 0.04 7.48 15.65
C THR A 257 -0.06 6.37 16.70
N ASP A 258 -0.06 6.73 17.98
CA ASP A 258 -0.17 5.75 19.08
C ASP A 258 -1.51 5.02 19.08
N VAL A 259 -2.59 5.76 18.80
CA VAL A 259 -3.94 5.20 18.67
C VAL A 259 -4.00 4.21 17.50
N VAL A 260 -3.48 4.58 16.33
CA VAL A 260 -3.54 3.68 15.17
C VAL A 260 -2.64 2.45 15.34
N LEU A 261 -1.47 2.57 15.98
CA LEU A 261 -0.63 1.40 16.28
C LEU A 261 -1.31 0.43 17.26
N THR A 262 -2.02 0.96 18.26
CA THR A 262 -2.81 0.16 19.20
C THR A 262 -3.95 -0.57 18.50
N ILE A 263 -4.70 0.13 17.64
CA ILE A 263 -5.78 -0.46 16.82
C ILE A 263 -5.21 -1.51 15.86
N THR A 264 -4.07 -1.24 15.22
CA THR A 264 -3.40 -2.16 14.30
C THR A 264 -3.04 -3.47 15.00
N GLN A 265 -2.47 -3.39 16.20
CA GLN A 265 -2.14 -4.56 17.02
C GLN A 265 -3.39 -5.39 17.36
N GLN A 266 -4.47 -4.75 17.84
CA GLN A 266 -5.71 -5.46 18.20
C GLN A 266 -6.39 -6.11 16.99
N LEU A 267 -6.50 -5.39 15.86
CA LEU A 267 -7.14 -5.91 14.65
C LEU A 267 -6.35 -7.06 14.03
N ARG A 268 -5.01 -7.03 14.09
CA ARG A 268 -4.18 -8.15 13.68
C ARG A 268 -4.36 -9.38 14.57
N GLN A 269 -4.40 -9.20 15.90
CA GLN A 269 -4.68 -10.29 16.83
C GLN A 269 -6.05 -10.92 16.60
N HIS A 270 -7.04 -10.10 16.24
CA HIS A 270 -8.41 -10.56 16.00
C HIS A 270 -8.59 -11.26 14.65
N GLY A 271 -7.82 -10.88 13.62
CA GLY A 271 -7.92 -11.43 12.27
C GLY A 271 -9.08 -10.85 11.46
N VAL A 272 -8.79 -9.78 10.72
CA VAL A 272 -9.79 -9.04 9.92
C VAL A 272 -9.59 -9.12 8.40
N VAL A 273 -8.79 -10.08 7.93
CA VAL A 273 -8.55 -10.33 6.50
C VAL A 273 -9.86 -10.63 5.79
N GLY A 274 -10.11 -9.91 4.68
CA GLY A 274 -11.33 -10.05 3.87
C GLY A 274 -12.60 -9.48 4.52
N LYS A 275 -12.51 -8.86 5.71
CA LYS A 275 -13.63 -8.22 6.41
C LYS A 275 -13.58 -6.70 6.25
N PHE A 276 -14.72 -6.06 6.48
CA PHE A 276 -14.78 -4.62 6.73
C PHE A 276 -14.65 -4.36 8.23
N VAL A 277 -14.07 -3.22 8.60
CA VAL A 277 -14.06 -2.69 9.96
C VAL A 277 -14.83 -1.38 9.95
N GLU A 278 -15.75 -1.20 10.88
CA GLU A 278 -16.56 0.00 10.99
C GLU A 278 -16.51 0.54 12.42
N PHE A 279 -16.12 1.81 12.55
CA PHE A 279 -16.00 2.47 13.84
C PHE A 279 -17.35 3.04 14.27
N TYR A 280 -17.73 2.79 15.53
CA TYR A 280 -19.03 3.21 16.05
C TYR A 280 -18.97 3.57 17.54
N GLY A 281 -20.10 4.06 18.06
CA GLY A 281 -20.26 4.51 19.44
C GLY A 281 -19.98 6.00 19.64
N ASP A 282 -20.18 6.45 20.88
CA ASP A 282 -20.10 7.87 21.26
C ASP A 282 -18.69 8.46 21.10
N GLY A 283 -17.65 7.64 21.25
CA GLY A 283 -16.26 8.06 21.12
C GLY A 283 -15.88 8.48 19.70
N VAL A 284 -16.63 8.07 18.67
CA VAL A 284 -16.36 8.48 17.27
C VAL A 284 -16.39 10.00 17.12
N ALA A 285 -17.37 10.68 17.72
CA ALA A 285 -17.50 12.13 17.66
C ALA A 285 -16.36 12.88 18.38
N ALA A 286 -15.64 12.20 19.28
CA ALA A 286 -14.49 12.76 19.99
C ALA A 286 -13.16 12.62 19.21
N VAL A 287 -13.12 11.84 18.13
CA VAL A 287 -11.92 11.62 17.31
C VAL A 287 -11.89 12.62 16.14
N PRO A 288 -10.89 13.52 16.08
CA PRO A 288 -10.74 14.46 14.96
C PRO A 288 -10.60 13.77 13.62
N LEU A 289 -11.03 14.40 12.52
CA LEU A 289 -11.04 13.75 11.22
C LEU A 289 -9.66 13.30 10.74
N ALA A 290 -8.62 14.09 11.02
CA ALA A 290 -7.26 13.70 10.67
C ALA A 290 -6.83 12.38 11.34
N ASN A 291 -7.26 12.12 12.58
CA ASN A 291 -7.00 10.86 13.27
C ASN A 291 -7.79 9.71 12.63
N ARG A 292 -9.05 9.96 12.21
CA ARG A 292 -9.86 8.98 11.48
C ARG A 292 -9.18 8.58 10.16
N ALA A 293 -8.62 9.55 9.44
CA ALA A 293 -7.88 9.31 8.21
C ALA A 293 -6.59 8.52 8.48
N THR A 294 -5.83 8.84 9.53
CA THR A 294 -4.67 8.05 9.98
C THR A 294 -5.04 6.59 10.26
N ILE A 295 -6.19 6.34 10.90
CA ILE A 295 -6.69 4.99 11.18
C ILE A 295 -7.11 4.27 9.89
N GLY A 296 -7.89 4.93 9.03
CA GLY A 296 -8.31 4.37 7.74
C GLY A 296 -7.13 4.04 6.83
N ASN A 297 -6.06 4.85 6.87
CA ASN A 297 -4.84 4.64 6.09
C ASN A 297 -4.21 3.27 6.38
N MET A 298 -4.13 2.85 7.64
CA MET A 298 -3.47 1.61 8.04
C MET A 298 -4.30 0.33 7.83
N SER A 299 -5.44 0.40 7.13
CA SER A 299 -6.28 -0.77 6.83
C SER A 299 -5.51 -1.96 6.24
N PRO A 300 -4.64 -1.77 5.22
CA PRO A 300 -3.82 -2.87 4.69
C PRO A 300 -2.87 -3.46 5.73
N GLU A 301 -2.35 -2.64 6.63
CA GLU A 301 -1.40 -3.04 7.66
C GLU A 301 -2.03 -3.88 8.77
N PHE A 302 -3.34 -3.77 9.04
CA PHE A 302 -4.08 -4.73 9.88
C PHE A 302 -4.93 -5.75 9.13
N GLY A 303 -5.00 -5.63 7.79
CA GLY A 303 -5.50 -6.66 6.88
C GLY A 303 -6.96 -6.51 6.47
N SER A 304 -7.69 -5.50 6.94
CA SER A 304 -9.07 -5.30 6.51
C SER A 304 -9.12 -4.72 5.09
N THR A 305 -10.21 -4.98 4.37
CA THR A 305 -10.42 -4.34 3.06
C THR A 305 -10.71 -2.84 3.24
N VAL A 306 -11.43 -2.50 4.32
CA VAL A 306 -11.90 -1.15 4.65
C VAL A 306 -11.87 -0.98 6.16
N ALA A 307 -11.53 0.22 6.64
CA ALA A 307 -11.75 0.66 8.01
C ALA A 307 -12.39 2.05 7.99
N ILE A 308 -13.70 2.12 8.24
CA ILE A 308 -14.53 3.30 7.90
C ILE A 308 -15.17 3.97 9.11
N PHE A 309 -15.21 5.30 9.05
CA PHE A 309 -15.94 6.14 9.99
C PHE A 309 -17.18 6.71 9.29
N PRO A 310 -18.36 6.62 9.89
CA PRO A 310 -19.57 7.17 9.31
C PRO A 310 -19.55 8.71 9.26
N ILE A 311 -20.37 9.30 8.38
CA ILE A 311 -20.47 10.75 8.20
C ILE A 311 -21.15 11.38 9.42
N ASP A 312 -20.56 12.44 9.95
CA ASP A 312 -21.06 13.17 11.13
C ASP A 312 -20.70 14.66 11.11
N GLY A 313 -20.94 15.36 12.22
CA GLY A 313 -20.59 16.77 12.36
C GLY A 313 -19.09 17.06 12.14
N VAL A 314 -18.20 16.20 12.66
CA VAL A 314 -16.74 16.34 12.47
C VAL A 314 -16.36 16.26 10.98
N THR A 315 -17.06 15.43 10.22
CA THR A 315 -16.90 15.33 8.76
C THR A 315 -17.26 16.64 8.07
N ILE A 316 -18.40 17.25 8.42
CA ILE A 316 -18.83 18.54 7.86
C ILE A 316 -17.86 19.68 8.24
N GLU A 317 -17.38 19.71 9.48
CA GLU A 317 -16.39 20.71 9.92
C GLU A 317 -15.08 20.61 9.11
N TYR A 318 -14.59 19.40 8.86
CA TYR A 318 -13.39 19.21 8.05
C TYR A 318 -13.59 19.63 6.59
N LEU A 319 -14.71 19.24 5.96
CA LEU A 319 -15.05 19.67 4.60
C LEU A 319 -15.12 21.21 4.50
N ARG A 320 -15.67 21.87 5.53
CA ARG A 320 -15.73 23.34 5.59
C ARG A 320 -14.33 23.96 5.72
N LEU A 321 -13.50 23.42 6.61
CA LEU A 321 -12.13 23.88 6.82
C LEU A 321 -11.32 23.79 5.51
N THR A 322 -11.46 22.69 4.80
CA THR A 322 -10.76 22.39 3.54
C THR A 322 -11.36 23.09 2.32
N GLY A 323 -12.22 24.09 2.50
CA GLY A 323 -12.62 24.98 1.44
C GLY A 323 -13.90 24.61 0.68
N ARG A 324 -14.54 23.47 0.97
CA ARG A 324 -15.71 23.00 0.22
C ARG A 324 -16.87 24.00 0.28
N SER A 325 -17.67 24.06 -0.79
CA SER A 325 -18.74 25.06 -0.93
C SER A 325 -19.87 24.81 0.06
N GLN A 326 -20.60 25.86 0.46
CA GLN A 326 -21.76 25.70 1.37
C GLN A 326 -22.84 24.80 0.77
N GLU A 327 -23.01 24.84 -0.56
CA GLU A 327 -23.92 23.96 -1.30
C GLU A 327 -23.52 22.49 -1.15
N GLN A 328 -22.22 22.20 -1.29
CA GLN A 328 -21.70 20.84 -1.11
C GLN A 328 -21.88 20.36 0.33
N LEU A 329 -21.58 21.20 1.33
CA LEU A 329 -21.78 20.84 2.74
C LEU A 329 -23.24 20.52 3.04
N ALA A 330 -24.16 21.37 2.58
CA ALA A 330 -25.59 21.17 2.74
C ALA A 330 -26.07 19.88 2.06
N LEU A 331 -25.54 19.57 0.86
CA LEU A 331 -25.86 18.33 0.15
C LEU A 331 -25.37 17.11 0.91
N VAL A 332 -24.11 17.09 1.38
CA VAL A 332 -23.55 15.96 2.13
C VAL A 332 -24.38 15.67 3.38
N GLU A 333 -24.70 16.71 4.15
CA GLU A 333 -25.49 16.57 5.38
C GLU A 333 -26.92 16.09 5.09
N ALA A 334 -27.62 16.72 4.14
CA ALA A 334 -29.00 16.37 3.81
C ALA A 334 -29.10 14.94 3.24
N TYR A 335 -28.21 14.58 2.33
CA TYR A 335 -28.16 13.25 1.72
C TYR A 335 -27.83 12.17 2.76
N ALA A 336 -26.83 12.39 3.61
CA ALA A 336 -26.46 11.42 4.64
C ALA A 336 -27.61 11.16 5.63
N LYS A 337 -28.35 12.21 6.01
CA LYS A 337 -29.55 12.08 6.87
C LYS A 337 -30.69 11.34 6.17
N GLU A 338 -31.00 11.69 4.92
CA GLU A 338 -32.04 11.04 4.12
C GLU A 338 -31.80 9.53 3.96
N GLN A 339 -30.54 9.13 3.80
CA GLN A 339 -30.15 7.73 3.58
C GLN A 339 -29.90 6.94 4.88
N GLY A 340 -29.96 7.56 6.06
CA GLY A 340 -29.59 6.89 7.32
C GLY A 340 -28.09 6.54 7.39
N LEU A 341 -27.26 7.36 6.76
CA LEU A 341 -25.80 7.34 6.75
C LEU A 341 -25.18 8.34 7.75
N TRP A 342 -26.00 9.17 8.39
CA TRP A 342 -25.55 10.13 9.40
C TRP A 342 -25.36 9.47 10.78
N HIS A 343 -24.19 9.61 11.36
CA HIS A 343 -23.87 9.12 12.70
C HIS A 343 -24.22 10.15 13.77
N ASP A 344 -25.24 9.82 14.55
CA ASP A 344 -25.59 10.52 15.79
C ASP A 344 -26.25 9.52 16.76
N PRO A 345 -25.45 8.83 17.59
CA PRO A 345 -25.96 7.87 18.57
C PRO A 345 -26.95 8.46 19.58
N SER A 346 -26.96 9.80 19.73
CA SER A 346 -27.84 10.50 20.66
C SER A 346 -29.19 10.90 20.05
N ALA A 347 -29.33 10.80 18.73
CA ALA A 347 -30.54 11.22 18.03
C ALA A 347 -31.74 10.29 18.30
N GLU A 348 -32.92 10.89 18.46
CA GLU A 348 -34.18 10.16 18.51
C GLU A 348 -34.42 9.46 17.16
N GLY A 349 -34.47 8.12 17.18
CA GLY A 349 -34.61 7.31 15.96
C GLY A 349 -33.29 6.77 15.38
N TYR A 350 -32.14 7.03 16.03
CA TYR A 350 -30.89 6.35 15.69
C TYR A 350 -31.04 4.84 15.86
N THR A 351 -30.70 4.09 14.82
CA THR A 351 -30.68 2.62 14.83
C THR A 351 -29.23 2.19 14.83
N GLU A 352 -28.77 1.63 15.96
CA GLU A 352 -27.41 1.10 16.05
C GLU A 352 -27.23 -0.06 15.06
N PRO A 353 -26.15 -0.05 14.24
CA PRO A 353 -25.92 -1.12 13.29
C PRO A 353 -25.66 -2.46 13.96
N VAL A 354 -26.03 -3.53 13.27
CA VAL A 354 -25.68 -4.90 13.69
C VAL A 354 -24.44 -5.35 12.94
N PHE A 355 -23.44 -5.84 13.67
CA PHE A 355 -22.16 -6.27 13.12
C PHE A 355 -22.00 -7.79 13.21
N SER A 356 -21.09 -8.33 12.41
CA SER A 356 -20.70 -9.75 12.47
C SER A 356 -19.90 -10.08 13.72
N GLU A 357 -19.05 -9.16 14.14
CA GLU A 357 -18.08 -9.31 15.24
C GLU A 357 -17.91 -7.95 15.93
N TYR A 358 -17.48 -7.96 17.20
CA TYR A 358 -17.40 -6.76 18.03
C TYR A 358 -16.04 -6.67 18.73
N LEU A 359 -15.44 -5.49 18.67
CA LEU A 359 -14.23 -5.09 19.40
C LEU A 359 -14.44 -3.73 20.05
N GLU A 360 -13.66 -3.43 21.10
CA GLU A 360 -13.74 -2.16 21.81
C GLU A 360 -12.35 -1.66 22.24
N LEU A 361 -12.13 -0.35 22.12
CA LEU A 361 -10.97 0.34 22.66
C LEU A 361 -11.41 1.54 23.51
N ASP A 362 -11.01 1.53 24.77
CA ASP A 362 -11.03 2.73 25.62
C ASP A 362 -9.78 3.56 25.30
N LEU A 363 -9.98 4.71 24.66
CA LEU A 363 -8.91 5.62 24.24
C LEU A 363 -8.04 6.09 25.41
N SER A 364 -8.54 6.07 26.65
CA SER A 364 -7.78 6.49 27.84
C SER A 364 -6.66 5.51 28.23
N THR A 365 -6.69 4.30 27.69
CA THR A 365 -5.70 3.24 27.94
C THR A 365 -4.50 3.29 26.98
N VAL A 366 -4.59 4.09 25.91
CA VAL A 366 -3.52 4.20 24.91
C VAL A 366 -2.32 4.91 25.52
N VAL A 367 -1.12 4.39 25.26
CA VAL A 367 0.16 4.98 25.69
C VAL A 367 1.08 5.25 24.50
N PRO A 368 2.04 6.18 24.61
CA PRO A 368 3.02 6.44 23.55
C PRO A 368 3.75 5.16 23.12
N SER A 369 3.90 4.98 21.80
CA SER A 369 4.44 3.76 21.22
C SER A 369 5.14 3.99 19.89
N ILE A 370 5.98 3.03 19.51
CA ILE A 370 6.57 2.88 18.19
C ILE A 370 6.19 1.50 17.64
N ALA A 371 6.53 1.21 16.39
CA ALA A 371 6.41 -0.16 15.86
C ALA A 371 7.62 -0.57 15.03
N GLY A 372 8.12 -1.79 15.23
CA GLY A 372 9.29 -2.32 14.51
C GLY A 372 9.98 -3.46 15.24
N PRO A 373 11.17 -3.89 14.76
CA PRO A 373 11.95 -3.33 13.66
C PRO A 373 11.55 -3.78 12.24
N LYS A 374 10.64 -4.75 12.09
CA LYS A 374 10.31 -5.35 10.78
C LYS A 374 8.86 -5.22 10.33
N ARG A 375 7.90 -5.05 11.25
CA ARG A 375 6.47 -5.08 10.89
C ARG A 375 5.67 -3.95 11.57
N PRO A 376 4.60 -3.44 10.93
CA PRO A 376 3.80 -2.35 11.50
C PRO A 376 3.00 -2.74 12.74
N GLN A 377 2.64 -4.03 12.87
CA GLN A 377 1.90 -4.54 14.01
C GLN A 377 2.76 -4.88 15.23
N ASP A 378 4.09 -4.86 15.10
CA ASP A 378 5.02 -5.09 16.21
C ASP A 378 5.13 -3.81 17.06
N ARG A 379 4.02 -3.45 17.72
CA ARG A 379 3.91 -2.28 18.59
C ARG A 379 4.77 -2.49 19.84
N ILE A 380 5.58 -1.48 20.15
CA ILE A 380 6.44 -1.40 21.32
C ILE A 380 6.06 -0.13 22.09
N GLU A 381 5.77 -0.26 23.38
CA GLU A 381 5.50 0.90 24.23
C GLU A 381 6.79 1.72 24.37
N LEU A 382 6.69 3.05 24.36
CA LEU A 382 7.88 3.89 24.35
C LEU A 382 8.78 3.66 25.58
N SER A 383 8.18 3.31 26.72
CA SER A 383 8.88 2.94 27.96
C SER A 383 9.68 1.65 27.87
N GLU A 384 9.39 0.79 26.89
CA GLU A 384 10.06 -0.51 26.68
C GLU A 384 10.93 -0.51 25.41
N ALA A 385 11.06 0.64 24.74
CA ALA A 385 11.73 0.74 23.44
C ALA A 385 13.20 0.30 23.51
N LYS A 386 13.90 0.67 24.58
CA LYS A 386 15.31 0.34 24.79
C LYS A 386 15.52 -1.16 25.01
N GLU A 387 14.76 -1.79 25.91
CA GLU A 387 14.88 -3.24 26.15
C GLU A 387 14.45 -4.06 24.93
N SER A 388 13.38 -3.62 24.25
CA SER A 388 12.90 -4.26 23.02
C SER A 388 13.94 -4.19 21.90
N PHE A 389 14.62 -3.05 21.74
CA PHE A 389 15.74 -2.92 20.82
C PHE A 389 16.91 -3.84 21.20
N ALA A 390 17.29 -3.88 22.48
CA ALA A 390 18.39 -4.72 22.97
C ALA A 390 18.14 -6.22 22.74
N ALA A 391 16.88 -6.67 22.79
CA ALA A 391 16.51 -8.03 22.39
C ALA A 391 16.57 -8.21 20.86
N SER A 392 15.99 -7.26 20.12
CA SER A 392 15.84 -7.38 18.67
C SER A 392 17.18 -7.35 17.93
N ILE A 393 18.17 -6.58 18.40
CA ILE A 393 19.46 -6.41 17.70
C ILE A 393 20.27 -7.71 17.58
N LEU A 394 20.03 -8.68 18.46
CA LEU A 394 20.70 -9.98 18.46
C LEU A 394 20.47 -10.76 17.15
N ASP A 395 19.32 -10.55 16.50
CA ASP A 395 18.98 -11.19 15.23
C ASP A 395 19.67 -10.56 14.01
N TYR A 396 20.43 -9.47 14.20
CA TYR A 396 21.01 -8.69 13.11
C TYR A 396 22.53 -8.52 13.22
N VAL A 397 23.16 -9.10 14.24
CA VAL A 397 24.61 -9.08 14.39
C VAL A 397 25.18 -10.48 14.19
N ASP A 398 26.49 -10.59 14.02
CA ASP A 398 27.15 -11.90 13.93
C ASP A 398 26.86 -12.71 15.21
N PRO A 399 26.53 -14.02 15.13
CA PRO A 399 26.34 -14.87 16.31
C PRO A 399 27.48 -14.81 17.33
N HIS A 400 28.71 -14.59 16.89
CA HIS A 400 29.87 -14.40 17.77
C HIS A 400 29.87 -13.04 18.49
N GLU A 401 29.24 -12.01 17.91
CA GLU A 401 28.99 -10.71 18.55
C GLU A 401 27.72 -10.76 19.44
N ALA A 402 26.73 -11.61 19.11
CA ALA A 402 25.51 -11.84 19.91
C ALA A 402 25.78 -12.64 21.21
N ALA A 403 26.79 -13.53 21.20
CA ALA A 403 27.19 -14.31 22.36
C ALA A 403 28.16 -13.52 23.27
N ALA A 404 27.62 -12.69 24.15
CA ALA A 404 28.37 -12.25 25.32
C ALA A 404 28.59 -13.48 26.23
N PHE A 405 29.77 -14.10 26.13
CA PHE A 405 30.20 -15.28 26.89
C PHE A 405 29.64 -15.32 28.33
N THR A 406 28.72 -16.25 28.58
CA THR A 406 28.44 -16.68 29.95
C THR A 406 29.41 -17.78 30.33
N GLY A 407 29.87 -17.81 31.58
CA GLY A 407 30.76 -18.88 32.08
C GLY A 407 30.12 -20.28 32.07
N LEU A 408 28.88 -20.42 31.62
CA LEU A 408 28.19 -21.70 31.43
C LEU A 408 28.57 -22.33 30.09
N ASP A 409 28.82 -21.54 29.05
CA ASP A 409 29.09 -22.04 27.69
C ASP A 409 30.49 -22.68 27.58
N GLU A 410 31.49 -22.17 28.31
CA GLU A 410 32.82 -22.81 28.44
C GLU A 410 32.73 -24.21 29.09
N SER A 411 31.73 -24.44 29.94
CA SER A 411 31.48 -25.75 30.57
C SER A 411 30.67 -26.72 29.69
N VAL A 412 29.93 -26.20 28.71
CA VAL A 412 29.16 -26.98 27.73
C VAL A 412 30.05 -27.42 26.56
N GLU A 413 31.02 -26.61 26.13
CA GLU A 413 32.01 -27.01 25.13
C GLU A 413 32.92 -28.15 25.61
N GLU A 414 33.19 -28.24 26.92
CA GLU A 414 33.98 -29.33 27.52
C GLU A 414 33.20 -30.66 27.67
N THR A 415 31.90 -30.73 27.31
CA THR A 415 31.06 -31.92 27.50
C THR A 415 30.59 -32.66 26.24
N PHE A 416 31.06 -32.29 25.04
CA PHE A 416 30.76 -33.05 23.81
C PHE A 416 31.83 -34.12 23.48
N PRO A 417 31.45 -35.29 22.89
CA PRO A 417 30.35 -35.43 21.93
C PRO A 417 29.30 -36.50 22.26
N ALA A 418 28.01 -36.17 22.12
CA ALA A 418 26.97 -37.16 21.86
C ALA A 418 25.85 -36.59 20.97
N SER A 419 25.53 -37.37 19.94
CA SER A 419 24.59 -37.13 18.85
C SER A 419 23.11 -37.28 19.27
N ASP A 420 22.25 -36.39 18.77
CA ASP A 420 21.00 -36.66 18.02
C ASP A 420 20.04 -35.45 18.11
N PRO A 421 19.48 -34.94 17.00
CA PRO A 421 18.50 -33.86 17.01
C PRO A 421 17.09 -34.37 17.36
N ILE A 422 16.38 -33.63 18.22
CA ILE A 422 14.96 -33.86 18.50
C ILE A 422 14.12 -33.13 17.45
N ALA A 423 13.21 -33.87 16.83
CA ALA A 423 12.15 -33.35 15.97
C ALA A 423 11.14 -32.52 16.78
N ALA A 424 10.79 -31.33 16.31
CA ALA A 424 9.69 -30.54 16.85
C ALA A 424 8.47 -30.62 15.90
N SER A 425 7.44 -31.33 16.36
CA SER A 425 6.12 -31.38 15.74
C SER A 425 5.19 -30.32 16.35
N ALA A 426 4.38 -29.71 15.48
CA ALA A 426 3.02 -29.17 15.68
C ALA A 426 2.75 -28.30 16.93
N HIS A 427 2.74 -26.98 16.74
CA HIS A 427 1.88 -26.05 17.49
C HIS A 427 1.55 -24.81 16.61
N THR A 428 0.33 -24.33 16.78
CA THR A 428 -0.32 -23.13 16.21
C THR A 428 0.57 -21.94 15.82
N ASP A 429 0.25 -21.34 14.67
CA ASP A 429 0.85 -20.16 13.99
C ASP A 429 1.28 -19.01 14.94
N SER A 430 2.56 -18.99 15.34
CA SER A 430 3.16 -17.89 16.10
C SER A 430 3.86 -16.85 15.21
N SER A 431 3.88 -17.02 13.88
CA SER A 431 4.67 -16.17 13.00
C SER A 431 4.03 -14.82 12.69
N ASP A 432 2.70 -14.68 12.62
CA ASP A 432 2.02 -13.42 12.19
C ASP A 432 1.24 -12.67 13.27
N ALA A 433 1.10 -13.25 14.46
CA ALA A 433 0.63 -12.50 15.61
C ALA A 433 1.60 -11.35 15.91
N PRO A 434 1.12 -10.18 16.39
CA PRO A 434 2.00 -9.14 16.89
C PRO A 434 2.99 -9.72 17.89
N ALA A 435 4.29 -9.52 17.64
CA ALA A 435 5.29 -9.85 18.64
C ALA A 435 5.12 -8.90 19.82
N GLY A 436 5.09 -9.44 21.04
CA GLY A 436 5.20 -8.61 22.24
C GLY A 436 6.59 -7.99 22.34
N ALA A 437 6.72 -6.89 23.08
CA ALA A 437 8.03 -6.36 23.43
C ALA A 437 8.82 -7.46 24.17
N LEU A 438 9.99 -7.80 23.62
CA LEU A 438 10.91 -8.73 24.27
C LEU A 438 11.75 -7.94 25.27
N HIS A 439 11.76 -8.35 26.54
CA HIS A 439 12.66 -7.76 27.53
C HIS A 439 14.07 -8.31 27.33
N GLY A 440 14.94 -7.53 26.68
CA GLY A 440 16.37 -7.79 26.58
C GLY A 440 17.16 -7.17 27.73
N ASP A 441 18.32 -7.74 28.04
CA ASP A 441 19.28 -7.11 28.96
C ASP A 441 20.01 -5.97 28.23
N SER A 442 19.47 -4.75 28.38
CA SER A 442 20.03 -3.55 27.76
C SER A 442 21.47 -3.24 28.20
N ALA A 443 21.94 -3.80 29.32
CA ALA A 443 23.32 -3.61 29.79
C ALA A 443 24.35 -4.45 29.02
N HIS A 444 23.93 -5.50 28.31
CA HIS A 444 24.82 -6.47 27.65
C HIS A 444 24.55 -6.63 26.15
N ARG A 445 23.92 -5.66 25.50
CA ARG A 445 23.68 -5.70 24.05
C ARG A 445 25.01 -5.69 23.26
N PRO A 446 25.03 -6.23 22.04
CA PRO A 446 26.18 -6.14 21.15
C PRO A 446 26.48 -4.67 20.77
N HIS A 447 27.77 -4.33 20.73
CA HIS A 447 28.30 -3.03 20.31
C HIS A 447 29.46 -3.21 19.34
N LYS A 448 29.53 -2.34 18.33
CA LYS A 448 30.62 -2.26 17.36
C LYS A 448 30.85 -0.79 16.98
N ARG A 449 31.56 -0.09 17.86
CA ARG A 449 31.82 1.35 17.70
C ARG A 449 32.93 1.59 16.69
N VAL A 450 32.59 2.30 15.62
CA VAL A 450 33.50 2.61 14.51
C VAL A 450 33.61 4.13 14.36
N PRO A 451 34.83 4.70 14.40
CA PRO A 451 35.01 6.13 14.18
C PRO A 451 34.70 6.49 12.72
N VAL A 452 33.99 7.60 12.51
CA VAL A 452 33.69 8.16 11.19
C VAL A 452 34.01 9.65 11.17
N THR A 453 34.55 10.13 10.05
CA THR A 453 34.74 11.57 9.79
C THR A 453 33.80 11.96 8.67
N LEU A 454 32.87 12.87 8.93
CA LEU A 454 31.90 13.35 7.95
C LEU A 454 32.55 14.34 6.98
N ALA A 455 31.87 14.62 5.86
CA ALA A 455 32.34 15.53 4.81
C ALA A 455 32.73 16.94 5.30
N ASP A 456 32.10 17.43 6.38
CA ASP A 456 32.37 18.75 6.99
C ASP A 456 33.59 18.73 7.96
N GLY A 457 34.22 17.57 8.15
CA GLY A 457 35.34 17.37 9.07
C GLY A 457 34.93 16.98 10.50
N THR A 458 33.62 16.88 10.79
CA THR A 458 33.11 16.43 12.08
C THR A 458 33.53 14.99 12.35
N ARG A 459 34.18 14.76 13.50
CA ARG A 459 34.58 13.43 13.96
C ARG A 459 33.55 12.88 14.93
N THR A 460 33.04 11.69 14.64
CA THR A 460 32.05 11.00 15.48
C THR A 460 32.26 9.48 15.41
N GLU A 461 31.32 8.69 15.95
CA GLU A 461 31.34 7.24 15.89
C GLU A 461 29.96 6.70 15.50
N LEU A 462 29.95 5.57 14.80
CA LEU A 462 28.75 4.78 14.50
C LEU A 462 28.78 3.48 15.30
N ASP A 463 27.61 3.00 15.68
CA ASP A 463 27.42 1.76 16.44
C ASP A 463 26.14 1.06 15.98
N HIS A 464 25.98 -0.20 16.35
CA HIS A 464 24.71 -0.91 16.22
C HIS A 464 23.60 -0.13 16.95
N GLY A 465 22.46 0.02 16.27
CA GLY A 465 21.31 0.77 16.80
C GLY A 465 21.31 2.27 16.56
N HIS A 466 22.39 2.85 16.01
CA HIS A 466 22.39 4.26 15.64
C HIS A 466 21.32 4.55 14.59
N VAL A 467 20.55 5.61 14.83
CA VAL A 467 19.55 6.13 13.90
C VAL A 467 20.29 6.91 12.82
N VAL A 468 20.29 6.41 11.58
CA VAL A 468 20.96 7.06 10.44
C VAL A 468 19.97 7.79 9.53
N ILE A 469 18.67 7.50 9.65
CA ILE A 469 17.59 8.21 8.95
C ILE A 469 16.51 8.58 9.96
N ALA A 470 16.13 9.86 9.99
CA ALA A 470 14.96 10.35 10.71
C ALA A 470 14.09 11.17 9.76
N SER A 471 12.95 10.62 9.33
CA SER A 471 12.16 11.20 8.25
C SER A 471 10.71 11.45 8.67
N ILE A 472 10.29 12.72 8.67
CA ILE A 472 8.88 13.07 8.73
C ILE A 472 8.34 13.01 7.31
N THR A 473 7.52 12.01 7.05
CA THR A 473 7.04 11.61 5.71
C THR A 473 5.65 10.96 5.82
N SER A 474 5.13 10.48 4.70
CA SER A 474 3.87 9.75 4.54
C SER A 474 2.60 10.56 4.77
N CYS A 475 1.64 10.38 3.85
CA CYS A 475 0.27 10.84 4.00
C CYS A 475 -0.38 10.40 5.34
N THR A 476 0.03 9.28 5.94
CA THR A 476 -0.50 8.76 7.21
C THR A 476 -0.48 9.80 8.34
N ASN A 477 0.62 10.54 8.45
CA ASN A 477 0.84 11.50 9.53
C ASN A 477 0.94 12.95 9.03
N THR A 478 1.41 13.19 7.80
CA THR A 478 1.54 14.57 7.29
C THR A 478 0.21 15.25 7.02
N SER A 479 -0.87 14.48 6.84
CA SER A 479 -2.23 15.00 6.73
C SER A 479 -2.84 15.39 8.08
N ASN A 480 -2.12 15.18 9.18
CA ASN A 480 -2.62 15.39 10.53
C ASN A 480 -1.91 16.58 11.19
N PRO A 481 -2.56 17.76 11.21
CA PRO A 481 -1.94 18.96 11.76
C PRO A 481 -1.55 18.86 13.24
N SER A 482 -2.25 18.05 14.03
CA SER A 482 -1.96 17.89 15.46
C SER A 482 -0.57 17.30 15.69
N VAL A 483 -0.21 16.23 14.97
CA VAL A 483 1.13 15.63 15.11
C VAL A 483 2.21 16.43 14.38
N MET A 484 1.86 17.09 13.28
CA MET A 484 2.80 17.94 12.53
C MET A 484 3.18 19.20 13.32
N LEU A 485 2.21 19.92 13.91
CA LEU A 485 2.52 21.07 14.76
C LEU A 485 3.15 20.65 16.09
N ALA A 486 2.80 19.49 16.66
CA ALA A 486 3.51 18.94 17.81
C ALA A 486 5.00 18.70 17.50
N ALA A 487 5.32 18.13 16.35
CA ALA A 487 6.71 17.92 15.92
C ALA A 487 7.47 19.25 15.81
N ALA A 488 6.88 20.24 15.16
CA ALA A 488 7.51 21.53 14.95
C ALA A 488 7.66 22.35 16.24
N LEU A 489 6.68 22.26 17.17
CA LEU A 489 6.79 22.84 18.50
C LEU A 489 7.85 22.12 19.36
N LEU A 490 7.97 20.80 19.26
CA LEU A 490 9.04 20.05 19.91
C LEU A 490 10.42 20.48 19.38
N ALA A 491 10.56 20.66 18.06
CA ALA A 491 11.78 21.22 17.46
C ALA A 491 12.12 22.61 18.00
N ARG A 492 11.12 23.50 18.09
CA ARG A 492 11.29 24.84 18.68
C ARG A 492 11.79 24.75 20.12
N ASN A 493 11.11 23.98 20.96
CA ASN A 493 11.46 23.82 22.37
C ASN A 493 12.88 23.21 22.52
N ALA A 494 13.24 22.22 21.70
CA ALA A 494 14.58 21.63 21.68
C ALA A 494 15.66 22.66 21.30
N VAL A 495 15.42 23.44 20.26
CA VAL A 495 16.32 24.50 19.79
C VAL A 495 16.52 25.60 20.82
N GLU A 496 15.45 26.02 21.50
CA GLU A 496 15.49 27.02 22.59
C GLU A 496 16.30 26.51 23.79
N LYS A 497 16.36 25.20 23.98
CA LYS A 497 17.18 24.53 24.99
C LYS A 497 18.61 24.23 24.53
N GLY A 498 18.98 24.60 23.30
CA GLY A 498 20.32 24.40 22.75
C GLY A 498 20.60 22.99 22.20
N LEU A 499 19.57 22.16 22.03
CA LEU A 499 19.73 20.83 21.46
C LEU A 499 19.91 20.87 19.93
N THR A 500 20.60 19.88 19.40
CA THR A 500 20.82 19.65 17.96
C THR A 500 20.66 18.17 17.65
N ALA A 501 20.24 17.84 16.43
CA ALA A 501 20.23 16.45 15.96
C ALA A 501 21.67 15.91 15.89
N LYS A 502 21.84 14.60 16.05
CA LYS A 502 23.18 13.99 15.92
C LYS A 502 23.69 14.13 14.46
N PRO A 503 24.98 14.36 14.25
CA PRO A 503 25.51 14.76 12.95
C PRO A 503 25.49 13.64 11.89
N TRP A 504 25.39 12.37 12.30
CA TRP A 504 25.27 11.24 11.37
C TRP A 504 23.84 10.97 10.89
N VAL A 505 22.83 11.65 11.45
CA VAL A 505 21.43 11.40 11.12
C VAL A 505 21.04 12.17 9.87
N LYS A 506 20.61 11.46 8.82
CA LYS A 506 19.94 12.05 7.67
C LYS A 506 18.51 12.44 8.04
N THR A 507 18.29 13.72 8.31
CA THR A 507 16.97 14.28 8.63
C THR A 507 16.24 14.79 7.38
N SER A 508 14.91 14.66 7.34
CA SER A 508 14.10 15.13 6.21
C SER A 508 12.65 15.42 6.58
N MET A 509 12.07 16.43 5.92
CA MET A 509 10.64 16.77 5.98
C MET A 509 10.03 16.68 4.58
N ALA A 510 9.17 15.67 4.35
CA ALA A 510 8.47 15.44 3.10
C ALA A 510 6.94 15.49 3.31
N PRO A 511 6.33 16.69 3.32
CA PRO A 511 4.90 16.84 3.56
C PRO A 511 4.04 16.29 2.43
N GLY A 512 2.82 15.85 2.75
CA GLY A 512 1.87 15.37 1.74
C GLY A 512 1.02 16.46 1.08
N SER A 513 1.16 17.73 1.44
CA SER A 513 0.62 18.86 0.67
C SER A 513 1.36 20.18 1.00
N GLN A 514 1.18 21.18 0.15
CA GLN A 514 1.74 22.53 0.35
C GLN A 514 1.14 23.25 1.56
N VAL A 515 -0.09 22.90 1.95
CA VAL A 515 -0.78 23.44 3.14
C VAL A 515 0.07 23.28 4.40
N VAL A 516 0.80 22.17 4.51
CA VAL A 516 1.72 21.91 5.63
C VAL A 516 2.83 22.95 5.72
N THR A 517 3.38 23.33 4.58
CA THR A 517 4.44 24.35 4.52
C THR A 517 3.90 25.70 4.93
N ASN A 518 2.68 26.02 4.49
CA ASN A 518 2.04 27.31 4.75
C ASN A 518 1.68 27.51 6.23
N TYR A 519 1.15 26.49 6.91
CA TYR A 519 0.88 26.64 8.35
C TYR A 519 2.16 26.68 9.20
N TYR A 520 3.24 26.00 8.79
CA TYR A 520 4.53 26.13 9.47
C TYR A 520 5.16 27.51 9.27
N GLU A 521 5.02 28.08 8.07
CA GLU A 521 5.48 29.44 7.79
C GLU A 521 4.68 30.47 8.60
N LYS A 522 3.35 30.37 8.58
CA LYS A 522 2.48 31.27 9.36
C LYS A 522 2.70 31.14 10.87
N ALA A 523 3.02 29.95 11.37
CA ALA A 523 3.37 29.71 12.77
C ALA A 523 4.83 30.10 13.12
N GLY A 524 5.69 30.40 12.13
CA GLY A 524 7.09 30.72 12.34
C GLY A 524 7.95 29.54 12.81
N LEU A 525 7.60 28.31 12.43
CA LEU A 525 8.21 27.08 12.97
C LEU A 525 9.31 26.48 12.08
N TRP A 526 9.38 26.85 10.79
CA TRP A 526 10.44 26.39 9.88
C TRP A 526 11.85 26.62 10.41
N PRO A 527 12.23 27.80 10.96
CA PRO A 527 13.60 28.03 11.42
C PRO A 527 14.09 27.03 12.47
N SER A 528 13.20 26.55 13.35
CA SER A 528 13.54 25.54 14.35
C SER A 528 13.69 24.15 13.76
N LEU A 529 12.82 23.76 12.82
CA LEU A 529 12.93 22.51 12.08
C LEU A 529 14.23 22.45 11.28
N GLU A 530 14.54 23.51 10.53
CA GLU A 530 15.74 23.65 9.72
C GLU A 530 17.02 23.62 10.56
N LYS A 531 17.02 24.23 11.75
CA LYS A 531 18.18 24.16 12.66
C LYS A 531 18.46 22.74 13.16
N LEU A 532 17.45 21.87 13.18
CA LEU A 532 17.61 20.43 13.46
C LEU A 532 17.84 19.60 12.17
N GLY A 533 17.97 20.25 11.01
CA GLY A 533 18.20 19.61 9.70
C GLY A 533 16.93 19.13 8.98
N PHE A 534 15.74 19.31 9.58
CA PHE A 534 14.47 18.95 8.96
C PHE A 534 14.03 19.99 7.91
N HIS A 535 14.80 20.07 6.82
CA HIS A 535 14.47 20.88 5.66
C HIS A 535 13.39 20.21 4.80
N LEU A 536 12.62 21.04 4.09
CA LEU A 536 11.73 20.58 3.03
C LEU A 536 12.55 19.86 1.94
N VAL A 537 12.20 18.61 1.65
CA VAL A 537 12.88 17.81 0.62
C VAL A 537 12.03 17.53 -0.61
N GLY A 538 10.70 17.68 -0.51
CA GLY A 538 9.75 17.35 -1.58
C GLY A 538 8.32 17.19 -1.06
N TYR A 539 7.34 17.34 -1.97
CA TYR A 539 5.95 16.97 -1.72
C TYR A 539 5.65 15.64 -2.42
N GLY A 540 5.79 14.53 -1.70
CA GLY A 540 5.63 13.20 -2.26
C GLY A 540 5.98 12.08 -1.27
N CYS A 541 5.76 10.84 -1.68
CA CYS A 541 5.91 9.66 -0.82
C CYS A 541 7.32 9.49 -0.24
N ALA A 542 8.36 9.84 -1.00
CA ALA A 542 9.75 9.91 -0.54
C ALA A 542 10.17 8.68 0.31
N THR A 543 10.68 8.87 1.53
CA THR A 543 11.12 7.79 2.43
C THR A 543 10.03 6.73 2.68
N CYS A 544 8.74 7.10 2.72
CA CYS A 544 7.65 6.16 2.97
C CYS A 544 7.57 5.02 1.95
N ILE A 545 7.93 5.30 0.68
CA ILE A 545 7.93 4.30 -0.39
C ILE A 545 9.32 3.67 -0.62
N GLY A 546 10.33 4.06 0.16
CA GLY A 546 11.72 3.65 -0.03
C GLY A 546 12.55 4.59 -0.90
N ASN A 547 11.98 5.71 -1.36
CA ASN A 547 12.70 6.77 -2.08
C ASN A 547 13.49 7.67 -1.12
N SER A 548 14.18 7.06 -0.16
CA SER A 548 14.95 7.73 0.89
C SER A 548 16.27 8.33 0.40
N GLY A 549 16.70 8.00 -0.83
CA GLY A 549 17.98 8.41 -1.41
C GLY A 549 19.20 7.87 -0.65
N PRO A 550 20.43 8.22 -1.07
CA PRO A 550 21.65 7.71 -0.44
C PRO A 550 21.84 8.27 0.97
N LEU A 551 22.45 7.48 1.87
CA LEU A 551 23.05 8.02 3.09
C LEU A 551 24.27 8.89 2.74
N PRO A 552 24.76 9.75 3.65
CA PRO A 552 26.05 10.39 3.46
C PRO A 552 27.13 9.35 3.15
N ASP A 553 27.99 9.61 2.16
CA ASP A 553 28.93 8.63 1.61
C ASP A 553 29.80 7.99 2.70
N GLU A 554 30.28 8.80 3.66
CA GLU A 554 31.12 8.30 4.76
C GLU A 554 30.34 7.43 5.74
N VAL A 555 29.05 7.71 5.95
CA VAL A 555 28.17 6.89 6.80
C VAL A 555 27.86 5.57 6.08
N SER A 556 27.46 5.62 4.80
CA SER A 556 27.16 4.46 3.98
C SER A 556 28.37 3.52 3.88
N ALA A 557 29.55 4.05 3.57
CA ALA A 557 30.79 3.28 3.51
C ALA A 557 31.10 2.61 4.85
N THR A 558 31.03 3.36 5.96
CA THR A 558 31.29 2.82 7.30
C THR A 558 30.32 1.70 7.67
N VAL A 559 29.03 1.87 7.38
CA VAL A 559 27.99 0.87 7.66
C VAL A 559 28.26 -0.42 6.87
N ASN A 560 28.56 -0.31 5.59
CA ASN A 560 28.79 -1.46 4.72
C ASN A 560 30.13 -2.16 5.01
N GLU A 561 31.22 -1.42 5.26
CA GLU A 561 32.54 -1.99 5.53
C GLU A 561 32.59 -2.78 6.84
N HIS A 562 31.81 -2.38 7.84
CA HIS A 562 31.81 -2.97 9.18
C HIS A 562 30.55 -3.78 9.51
N ASP A 563 29.64 -3.93 8.55
CA ASP A 563 28.36 -4.62 8.68
C ASP A 563 27.49 -4.11 9.85
N LEU A 564 27.41 -2.78 10.00
CA LEU A 564 26.65 -2.19 11.11
C LEU A 564 25.14 -2.30 10.89
N SER A 565 24.46 -2.88 11.88
CA SER A 565 23.00 -2.89 11.99
C SER A 565 22.46 -1.54 12.49
N VAL A 566 22.34 -0.59 11.56
CA VAL A 566 21.80 0.76 11.78
C VAL A 566 20.30 0.85 11.51
N VAL A 567 19.70 1.95 11.97
CA VAL A 567 18.24 2.10 12.10
C VAL A 567 17.70 3.30 11.29
N SER A 568 16.50 3.16 10.74
CA SER A 568 15.66 4.30 10.34
C SER A 568 14.45 4.48 11.27
N VAL A 569 14.10 5.73 11.56
CA VAL A 569 12.86 6.10 12.26
C VAL A 569 12.06 7.03 11.35
N LEU A 570 10.82 6.66 11.05
CA LEU A 570 9.98 7.40 10.12
C LEU A 570 8.52 7.47 10.55
N SER A 571 7.83 8.53 10.14
CA SER A 571 6.38 8.68 10.35
C SER A 571 5.53 8.00 9.26
N GLY A 572 6.03 6.89 8.72
CA GLY A 572 5.36 6.08 7.71
C GLY A 572 4.35 5.09 8.29
N ASN A 573 3.95 4.13 7.45
CA ASN A 573 3.05 3.03 7.81
C ASN A 573 3.65 1.63 7.56
N ARG A 574 4.81 1.54 6.88
CA ARG A 574 5.51 0.29 6.58
C ARG A 574 6.99 0.37 6.94
N ASN A 575 7.50 -0.70 7.53
CA ASN A 575 8.86 -0.83 8.05
C ASN A 575 9.50 -2.20 7.74
N PHE A 576 9.02 -2.88 6.69
CA PHE A 576 9.59 -4.15 6.25
C PHE A 576 11.09 -4.03 5.93
N GLU A 577 11.83 -5.12 6.16
CA GLU A 577 13.26 -5.20 5.87
C GLU A 577 13.53 -4.93 4.37
N GLY A 578 14.56 -4.12 4.07
CA GLY A 578 14.93 -3.76 2.69
C GLY A 578 13.99 -2.76 2.00
N ARG A 579 12.95 -2.27 2.69
CA ARG A 579 11.97 -1.34 2.12
C ARG A 579 12.45 0.12 2.10
N ILE A 580 13.04 0.59 3.19
CA ILE A 580 13.26 2.02 3.43
C ILE A 580 14.56 2.52 2.78
N ASN A 581 15.67 1.83 3.02
CA ASN A 581 16.98 2.16 2.49
C ASN A 581 17.85 0.88 2.45
N PRO A 582 18.67 0.68 1.41
CA PRO A 582 19.51 -0.53 1.30
C PRO A 582 20.56 -0.67 2.41
N ASP A 583 21.02 0.41 3.02
CA ASP A 583 22.03 0.39 4.09
C ASP A 583 21.41 0.13 5.48
N VAL A 584 20.08 0.08 5.59
CA VAL A 584 19.36 0.02 6.88
C VAL A 584 18.68 -1.35 7.05
N LYS A 585 19.06 -2.06 8.13
CA LYS A 585 18.51 -3.39 8.46
C LYS A 585 17.25 -3.32 9.34
N MET A 586 17.08 -2.27 10.14
CA MET A 586 15.99 -2.13 11.13
C MET A 586 15.23 -0.82 10.93
N ASN A 587 13.89 -0.86 10.96
CA ASN A 587 13.06 0.32 10.69
C ASN A 587 11.94 0.45 11.74
N TYR A 588 11.75 1.66 12.27
CA TYR A 588 10.72 1.93 13.27
C TYR A 588 9.74 3.00 12.79
N LEU A 589 8.45 2.69 12.94
CA LEU A 589 7.36 3.64 12.76
C LEU A 589 7.16 4.43 14.05
N ALA A 590 7.10 5.75 13.95
CA ALA A 590 6.92 6.63 15.10
C ALA A 590 6.12 7.88 14.71
N SER A 591 5.51 8.54 15.69
CA SER A 591 4.85 9.83 15.44
C SER A 591 5.88 10.89 15.01
N PRO A 592 5.49 11.89 14.20
CA PRO A 592 6.38 13.00 13.83
C PRO A 592 7.20 13.64 14.97
N PRO A 593 6.65 13.91 16.18
CA PRO A 593 7.46 14.41 17.30
C PRO A 593 8.49 13.38 17.80
N LEU A 594 8.16 12.08 17.80
CA LEU A 594 9.11 11.03 18.17
C LEU A 594 10.22 10.84 17.12
N VAL A 595 9.95 11.07 15.83
CA VAL A 595 11.00 11.10 14.80
C VAL A 595 12.06 12.15 15.14
N ILE A 596 11.64 13.35 15.59
CA ILE A 596 12.57 14.39 16.03
C ILE A 596 13.29 13.96 17.32
N ALA A 597 12.57 13.38 18.29
CA ALA A 597 13.17 12.89 19.53
C ALA A 597 14.29 11.87 19.28
N TYR A 598 14.08 10.92 18.37
CA TYR A 598 15.09 9.94 17.96
C TYR A 598 16.23 10.55 17.12
N ALA A 599 15.99 11.64 16.37
CA ALA A 599 17.06 12.38 15.71
C ALA A 599 17.97 13.12 16.72
N LEU A 600 17.40 13.60 17.83
CA LEU A 600 18.13 14.23 18.93
C LEU A 600 18.93 13.19 19.73
N ALA A 601 18.33 12.03 20.04
CA ALA A 601 19.01 10.92 20.71
C ALA A 601 20.11 10.29 19.82
N GLY A 602 19.78 10.05 18.54
CA GLY A 602 20.64 9.45 17.52
C GLY A 602 20.81 7.93 17.61
N THR A 603 20.06 7.26 18.49
CA THR A 603 20.12 5.81 18.71
C THR A 603 18.78 5.26 19.20
N MET A 604 18.50 3.99 18.91
CA MET A 604 17.41 3.23 19.53
C MET A 604 17.73 2.75 20.95
N ASP A 605 19.00 2.73 21.31
CA ASP A 605 19.48 2.42 22.66
C ASP A 605 19.36 3.65 23.58
N PHE A 606 18.13 4.08 23.85
CA PHE A 606 17.86 5.31 24.60
C PHE A 606 16.59 5.19 25.46
N ASP A 607 16.69 5.53 26.75
CA ASP A 607 15.55 5.63 27.68
C ASP A 607 15.13 7.10 27.84
N PHE A 608 14.00 7.49 27.24
CA PHE A 608 13.50 8.86 27.29
C PHE A 608 13.00 9.33 28.67
N GLU A 609 12.74 8.41 29.60
CA GLU A 609 12.30 8.74 30.95
C GLU A 609 13.50 9.13 31.83
N ASN A 610 14.59 8.38 31.71
CA ASN A 610 15.72 8.44 32.64
C ASN A 610 17.00 9.05 32.03
N GLU A 611 17.11 9.18 30.70
CA GLU A 611 18.30 9.73 30.04
C GLU A 611 18.04 11.14 29.45
N PRO A 612 18.95 12.10 29.67
CA PRO A 612 18.83 13.42 29.06
C PRO A 612 19.23 13.40 27.58
N LEU A 613 18.46 14.10 26.74
CA LEU A 613 18.76 14.28 25.30
C LEU A 613 20.00 15.15 25.07
N GLY A 614 20.33 15.97 26.05
CA GLY A 614 21.51 16.81 26.07
C GLY A 614 21.48 17.73 27.29
N THR A 615 22.29 18.77 27.24
CA THR A 615 22.37 19.79 28.29
C THR A 615 22.15 21.18 27.71
N THR A 616 21.53 22.08 28.47
CA THR A 616 21.48 23.50 28.14
C THR A 616 22.88 24.13 28.12
N GLU A 617 22.98 25.37 27.63
CA GLU A 617 24.23 26.16 27.74
C GLU A 617 24.69 26.36 29.20
N SER A 618 23.75 26.33 30.17
CA SER A 618 24.05 26.40 31.61
C SER A 618 24.47 25.06 32.22
N GLY A 619 24.47 23.97 31.44
CA GLY A 619 24.83 22.62 31.87
C GLY A 619 23.70 21.83 32.54
N GLU A 620 22.45 22.30 32.46
CA GLU A 620 21.29 21.58 33.02
C GLU A 620 20.85 20.46 32.07
N PRO A 621 20.55 19.24 32.57
CA PRO A 621 20.07 18.14 31.73
C PRO A 621 18.68 18.47 31.15
N VAL A 622 18.47 18.15 29.88
CA VAL A 622 17.19 18.31 29.19
C VAL A 622 16.62 16.95 28.81
N PHE A 623 15.46 16.61 29.34
CA PHE A 623 14.73 15.37 29.07
C PHE A 623 13.64 15.59 28.03
N LEU A 624 13.10 14.51 27.45
CA LEU A 624 12.00 14.60 26.49
C LEU A 624 10.79 15.35 27.08
N ARG A 625 10.45 15.07 28.34
CA ARG A 625 9.35 15.75 29.08
C ARG A 625 9.51 17.26 29.18
N ASP A 626 10.73 17.79 29.06
CA ASP A 626 11.00 19.23 29.19
C ASP A 626 10.75 19.99 27.88
N ILE A 627 10.68 19.27 26.76
CA ILE A 627 10.51 19.84 25.41
C ILE A 627 9.22 19.37 24.71
N TRP A 628 8.54 18.35 25.24
CA TRP A 628 7.29 17.85 24.69
C TRP A 628 6.18 18.92 24.77
N PRO A 629 5.51 19.27 23.67
CA PRO A 629 4.50 20.32 23.68
C PRO A 629 3.23 19.88 24.39
N SER A 630 2.58 20.81 25.10
CA SER A 630 1.27 20.52 25.71
C SER A 630 0.19 20.43 24.62
N PRO A 631 -0.87 19.60 24.81
CA PRO A 631 -2.01 19.57 23.89
C PRO A 631 -2.66 20.95 23.67
N GLN A 632 -2.66 21.79 24.71
CA GLN A 632 -3.19 23.15 24.66
C GLN A 632 -2.36 24.04 23.73
N ASP A 633 -1.03 23.95 23.77
CA ASP A 633 -0.15 24.73 22.88
C ASP A 633 -0.29 24.28 21.42
N VAL A 634 -0.42 22.97 21.19
CA VAL A 634 -0.66 22.41 19.86
C VAL A 634 -1.98 22.93 19.31
N GLN A 635 -3.08 22.84 20.08
CA GLN A 635 -4.38 23.31 19.64
C GLN A 635 -4.42 24.83 19.40
N ALA A 636 -3.83 25.62 20.31
CA ALA A 636 -3.74 27.07 20.13
C ALA A 636 -2.95 27.45 18.86
N THR A 637 -1.91 26.67 18.53
CA THR A 637 -1.15 26.88 17.30
C THR A 637 -1.96 26.49 16.06
N ILE A 638 -2.72 25.38 16.11
CA ILE A 638 -3.66 25.00 15.04
C ILE A 638 -4.64 26.15 14.76
N ASP A 639 -5.32 26.62 15.80
CA ASP A 639 -6.37 27.64 15.69
C ASP A 639 -5.82 28.97 15.13
N ALA A 640 -4.56 29.29 15.41
CA ALA A 640 -3.90 30.51 14.94
C ALA A 640 -3.31 30.38 13.53
N SER A 641 -2.88 29.19 13.13
CA SER A 641 -2.09 28.98 11.90
C SER A 641 -2.86 28.35 10.77
N ILE A 642 -3.92 27.58 11.02
CA ILE A 642 -4.65 26.87 9.96
C ILE A 642 -5.98 27.53 9.72
N ASP A 643 -6.24 27.89 8.47
CA ASP A 643 -7.51 28.48 8.06
C ASP A 643 -7.95 27.98 6.69
N ARG A 644 -9.20 28.28 6.35
CA ARG A 644 -9.82 27.89 5.09
C ARG A 644 -9.12 28.48 3.88
N GLN A 645 -8.55 29.68 4.02
CA GLN A 645 -7.97 30.41 2.89
C GLN A 645 -6.78 29.63 2.32
N MET A 646 -5.95 29.03 3.18
CA MET A 646 -4.83 28.17 2.77
C MET A 646 -5.27 27.07 1.80
N PHE A 647 -6.30 26.30 2.16
CA PHE A 647 -6.80 25.22 1.30
C PHE A 647 -7.36 25.75 -0.02
N THR A 648 -8.11 26.86 0.02
CA THR A 648 -8.68 27.43 -1.20
C THR A 648 -7.62 28.01 -2.15
N GLU A 649 -6.52 28.54 -1.62
CA GLU A 649 -5.42 29.10 -2.41
C GLU A 649 -4.53 27.99 -2.98
N ASP A 650 -4.07 27.05 -2.13
CA ASP A 650 -3.15 25.98 -2.53
C ASP A 650 -3.77 25.03 -3.56
N TYR A 651 -5.08 24.79 -3.46
CA TYR A 651 -5.81 23.91 -4.37
C TYR A 651 -6.53 24.62 -5.51
N ALA A 652 -6.42 25.95 -5.64
CA ALA A 652 -7.08 26.70 -6.73
C ALA A 652 -6.65 26.21 -8.12
N ASP A 653 -5.35 25.89 -8.26
CA ASP A 653 -4.69 25.53 -9.52
C ASP A 653 -4.09 24.11 -9.47
N VAL A 654 -4.68 23.21 -8.69
CA VAL A 654 -4.16 21.86 -8.40
C VAL A 654 -3.83 21.03 -9.67
N PHE A 655 -4.51 21.27 -10.80
CA PHE A 655 -4.29 20.55 -12.06
C PHE A 655 -3.39 21.31 -13.06
N THR A 656 -3.00 22.54 -12.74
CA THR A 656 -2.29 23.43 -13.68
C THR A 656 -0.81 23.10 -13.79
N GLY A 657 -0.16 22.85 -12.65
CA GLY A 657 1.27 22.55 -12.54
C GLY A 657 2.20 23.73 -12.77
N ASP A 658 3.47 23.53 -12.42
CA ASP A 658 4.52 24.54 -12.57
C ASP A 658 4.89 24.80 -14.06
N GLU A 659 5.84 25.69 -14.29
CA GLU A 659 6.33 25.97 -15.65
C GLU A 659 7.01 24.75 -16.30
N ARG A 660 7.69 23.90 -15.50
CA ARG A 660 8.37 22.70 -15.99
C ARG A 660 7.35 21.69 -16.54
N TRP A 661 6.27 21.43 -15.81
CA TRP A 661 5.15 20.59 -16.26
C TRP A 661 4.49 21.14 -17.52
N ARG A 662 4.13 22.44 -17.51
CA ARG A 662 3.40 23.07 -18.63
C ARG A 662 4.23 23.21 -19.90
N SER A 663 5.56 23.17 -19.81
CA SER A 663 6.48 23.26 -20.95
C SER A 663 6.87 21.91 -21.57
N LEU A 664 6.47 20.77 -20.98
CA LEU A 664 6.75 19.44 -21.52
C LEU A 664 6.11 19.25 -22.91
N PRO A 665 6.85 18.89 -23.97
CA PRO A 665 6.22 18.66 -25.26
C PRO A 665 5.32 17.42 -25.18
N THR A 666 4.06 17.57 -25.60
CA THR A 666 3.03 16.52 -25.61
C THR A 666 2.70 16.14 -27.05
N PRO A 667 2.75 14.85 -27.41
CA PRO A 667 2.19 14.37 -28.67
C PRO A 667 0.72 14.76 -28.83
N GLU A 668 0.27 14.96 -30.07
CA GLU A 668 -1.14 15.19 -30.40
C GLU A 668 -1.78 13.90 -30.94
N GLY A 669 -3.07 13.69 -30.68
CA GLY A 669 -3.85 12.60 -31.27
C GLY A 669 -4.42 11.59 -30.26
N ASN A 670 -5.35 10.76 -30.75
CA ASN A 670 -6.10 9.81 -29.93
C ASN A 670 -5.35 8.50 -29.66
N THR A 671 -4.33 8.18 -30.47
CA THR A 671 -3.42 7.03 -30.28
C THR A 671 -2.04 7.54 -29.89
N PHE A 672 -1.31 6.75 -29.11
CA PHE A 672 0.04 7.11 -28.68
C PHE A 672 1.06 6.69 -29.75
N GLU A 673 2.00 7.57 -30.09
CA GLU A 673 3.12 7.23 -30.97
C GLU A 673 4.25 6.61 -30.14
N TRP A 674 4.40 5.28 -30.22
CA TRP A 674 5.42 4.55 -29.47
C TRP A 674 6.83 4.81 -30.02
N ASP A 675 7.73 5.31 -29.18
CA ASP A 675 9.16 5.41 -29.50
C ASP A 675 9.84 4.05 -29.26
N ALA A 676 10.42 3.49 -30.32
CA ALA A 676 11.11 2.19 -30.25
C ALA A 676 12.36 2.22 -29.37
N GLU A 677 12.98 3.40 -29.20
CA GLU A 677 14.16 3.60 -28.35
C GLU A 677 13.78 3.95 -26.90
N SER A 678 12.48 4.08 -26.60
CA SER A 678 12.01 4.34 -25.25
C SER A 678 12.47 3.25 -24.27
N THR A 679 13.03 3.70 -23.15
CA THR A 679 13.32 2.82 -22.01
C THR A 679 12.31 2.99 -20.87
N TYR A 680 11.29 3.84 -21.00
CA TYR A 680 10.26 4.09 -19.97
C TYR A 680 8.85 3.64 -20.37
N VAL A 681 8.47 3.75 -21.64
CA VAL A 681 7.10 3.52 -22.14
C VAL A 681 7.17 2.70 -23.43
N ARG A 682 6.73 1.43 -23.38
CA ARG A 682 6.73 0.53 -24.54
C ARG A 682 5.40 -0.21 -24.67
N LYS A 683 4.93 -0.40 -25.90
CA LYS A 683 3.71 -1.15 -26.22
C LYS A 683 3.82 -2.60 -25.71
N PRO A 684 3.03 -3.02 -24.71
CA PRO A 684 3.04 -4.39 -24.22
C PRO A 684 2.34 -5.36 -25.19
N PRO A 685 2.69 -6.66 -25.15
CA PRO A 685 2.19 -7.66 -26.10
C PRO A 685 0.80 -8.26 -25.74
N TYR A 686 0.04 -7.67 -24.80
CA TYR A 686 -1.13 -8.31 -24.17
C TYR A 686 -2.27 -8.69 -25.14
N PHE A 687 -2.38 -7.95 -26.24
CA PHE A 687 -3.45 -8.10 -27.22
C PHE A 687 -2.96 -8.66 -28.57
N GLU A 688 -1.69 -9.04 -28.67
CA GLU A 688 -1.14 -9.60 -29.91
C GLU A 688 -1.87 -10.90 -30.30
N GLY A 689 -2.35 -10.96 -31.54
CA GLY A 689 -3.08 -12.11 -32.06
C GLY A 689 -4.50 -12.29 -31.47
N MET A 690 -5.01 -11.34 -30.70
CA MET A 690 -6.33 -11.44 -30.07
C MET A 690 -7.46 -11.45 -31.12
N GLY A 691 -8.27 -12.50 -31.10
CA GLY A 691 -9.50 -12.59 -31.89
C GLY A 691 -10.73 -12.00 -31.19
N ALA A 692 -11.76 -11.68 -31.99
CA ALA A 692 -13.07 -11.21 -31.51
C ALA A 692 -13.81 -12.24 -30.64
N THR A 693 -13.58 -13.53 -30.89
CA THR A 693 -14.08 -14.63 -30.05
C THR A 693 -12.93 -15.16 -29.18
N PRO A 694 -13.14 -15.38 -27.88
CA PRO A 694 -12.11 -15.99 -27.03
C PRO A 694 -11.76 -17.40 -27.49
N GLU A 695 -10.48 -17.76 -27.36
CA GLU A 695 -10.03 -19.15 -27.54
C GLU A 695 -10.56 -20.03 -26.39
N PRO A 696 -10.91 -21.30 -26.65
CA PRO A 696 -11.33 -22.22 -25.59
C PRO A 696 -10.23 -22.40 -24.55
N VAL A 697 -10.62 -22.44 -23.28
CA VAL A 697 -9.74 -22.79 -22.16
C VAL A 697 -9.25 -24.22 -22.35
N THR A 698 -7.94 -24.45 -22.17
CA THR A 698 -7.32 -25.78 -22.24
C THR A 698 -6.77 -26.21 -20.89
N ASP A 699 -6.66 -27.51 -20.69
CA ASP A 699 -5.87 -28.08 -19.60
C ASP A 699 -4.38 -27.71 -19.79
N ILE A 700 -3.60 -27.78 -18.70
CA ILE A 700 -2.17 -27.46 -18.70
C ILE A 700 -1.43 -28.79 -18.64
N THR A 701 -0.57 -29.07 -19.63
CA THR A 701 0.19 -30.33 -19.68
C THR A 701 1.69 -30.09 -19.76
N GLY A 702 2.47 -30.93 -19.08
CA GLY A 702 3.92 -30.89 -19.19
C GLY A 702 4.60 -29.69 -18.54
N ALA A 703 3.95 -29.03 -17.57
CA ALA A 703 4.47 -27.80 -16.98
C ALA A 703 5.66 -28.03 -16.04
N ARG A 704 6.56 -27.06 -15.96
CA ARG A 704 7.74 -27.09 -15.06
C ARG A 704 7.65 -26.02 -13.98
N VAL A 705 8.23 -26.30 -12.81
CA VAL A 705 8.26 -25.34 -11.70
C VAL A 705 9.31 -24.28 -11.99
N LEU A 706 8.90 -23.02 -12.10
CA LEU A 706 9.80 -21.87 -12.25
C LEU A 706 10.40 -21.45 -10.91
N ALA A 707 9.59 -21.50 -9.84
CA ALA A 707 10.00 -21.18 -8.49
C ALA A 707 9.21 -22.00 -7.47
N LYS A 708 9.90 -22.49 -6.43
CA LYS A 708 9.31 -23.10 -5.23
C LYS A 708 9.61 -22.18 -4.05
N LEU A 709 8.59 -21.54 -3.51
CA LEU A 709 8.72 -20.48 -2.52
C LEU A 709 8.04 -20.88 -1.20
N GLY A 710 8.49 -20.28 -0.10
CA GLY A 710 7.91 -20.48 1.23
C GLY A 710 6.69 -19.59 1.49
N ASP A 711 6.45 -19.30 2.77
CA ASP A 711 5.36 -18.46 3.25
C ASP A 711 5.62 -16.97 3.06
N SER A 712 4.53 -16.19 3.08
CA SER A 712 4.50 -14.72 3.13
C SER A 712 5.34 -14.04 2.03
N VAL A 713 5.34 -14.64 0.83
CA VAL A 713 5.96 -14.06 -0.37
C VAL A 713 5.20 -12.80 -0.78
N THR A 714 5.70 -11.64 -0.37
CA THR A 714 5.08 -10.35 -0.72
C THR A 714 5.14 -10.01 -2.21
N THR A 715 4.29 -9.08 -2.67
CA THR A 715 4.37 -8.50 -4.03
C THR A 715 5.65 -7.72 -4.28
N ASP A 716 6.39 -7.31 -3.23
CA ASP A 716 7.75 -6.75 -3.36
C ASP A 716 8.78 -7.83 -3.73
N HIS A 717 8.58 -9.08 -3.32
CA HIS A 717 9.41 -10.21 -3.77
C HIS A 717 9.11 -10.56 -5.23
N ILE A 718 7.82 -10.58 -5.61
CA ILE A 718 7.37 -10.93 -6.97
C ILE A 718 7.66 -9.80 -7.98
N SER A 719 7.44 -8.55 -7.60
CA SER A 719 7.64 -7.38 -8.47
C SER A 719 8.25 -6.23 -7.64
N PRO A 720 9.58 -6.20 -7.44
CA PRO A 720 10.26 -5.13 -6.73
C PRO A 720 9.99 -3.76 -7.37
N ALA A 721 9.99 -2.69 -6.56
CA ALA A 721 9.81 -1.32 -7.04
C ALA A 721 11.06 -0.44 -6.84
N GLY A 722 12.03 -0.89 -6.05
CA GLY A 722 13.23 -0.14 -5.69
C GLY A 722 14.32 -0.15 -6.77
N SER A 723 15.56 0.08 -6.33
CA SER A 723 16.73 0.18 -7.22
C SER A 723 16.96 -1.08 -8.06
N ILE A 724 17.32 -0.88 -9.32
CA ILE A 724 17.72 -1.96 -10.24
C ILE A 724 19.21 -2.25 -9.97
N LYS A 725 19.67 -3.51 -9.97
CA LYS A 725 21.10 -3.86 -9.84
C LYS A 725 21.80 -3.78 -11.20
N ALA A 726 23.11 -3.55 -11.22
CA ALA A 726 23.85 -3.36 -12.48
C ALA A 726 23.96 -4.68 -13.27
N ASP A 727 24.14 -5.77 -12.52
CA ASP A 727 24.32 -7.14 -12.98
C ASP A 727 23.01 -7.93 -13.05
N SER A 728 21.85 -7.33 -12.73
CA SER A 728 20.56 -8.00 -12.94
C SER A 728 20.17 -7.99 -14.42
N PRO A 729 19.28 -8.89 -14.88
CA PRO A 729 18.83 -8.92 -16.27
C PRO A 729 18.30 -7.57 -16.76
N ALA A 730 17.53 -6.88 -15.92
CA ALA A 730 17.03 -5.53 -16.22
C ALA A 730 18.15 -4.49 -16.32
N GLY A 731 19.19 -4.59 -15.49
CA GLY A 731 20.34 -3.68 -15.52
C GLY A 731 21.18 -3.87 -16.78
N VAL A 732 21.43 -5.13 -17.16
CA VAL A 732 22.11 -5.48 -18.42
C VAL A 732 21.33 -4.94 -19.61
N TYR A 733 20.02 -5.19 -19.67
CA TYR A 733 19.14 -4.65 -20.72
C TYR A 733 19.24 -3.12 -20.82
N LEU A 734 19.17 -2.40 -19.70
CA LEU A 734 19.25 -0.94 -19.69
C LEU A 734 20.63 -0.45 -20.20
N ALA A 735 21.72 -1.10 -19.79
CA ALA A 735 23.07 -0.77 -20.24
C ALA A 735 23.24 -1.02 -21.76
N GLU A 736 22.69 -2.12 -22.27
CA GLU A 736 22.69 -2.43 -23.71
C GLU A 736 21.92 -1.39 -24.53
N HIS A 737 20.92 -0.75 -23.94
CA HIS A 737 20.15 0.37 -24.53
C HIS A 737 20.74 1.75 -24.18
N GLY A 738 22.00 1.81 -23.75
CA GLY A 738 22.74 3.06 -23.55
C GLY A 738 22.37 3.86 -22.30
N VAL A 739 21.63 3.28 -21.36
CA VAL A 739 21.30 3.94 -20.09
C VAL A 739 22.48 3.79 -19.12
N GLU A 740 22.97 4.90 -18.57
CA GLU A 740 24.03 4.85 -17.57
C GLU A 740 23.52 4.38 -16.20
N ARG A 741 24.40 3.79 -15.37
CA ARG A 741 24.04 3.24 -14.06
C ARG A 741 23.25 4.19 -13.16
N ARG A 742 23.64 5.46 -13.14
CA ARG A 742 22.98 6.52 -12.35
C ARG A 742 21.56 6.84 -12.83
N ASP A 743 21.24 6.49 -14.07
CA ASP A 743 19.98 6.77 -14.76
C ASP A 743 19.08 5.53 -14.87
N PHE A 744 19.48 4.39 -14.29
CA PHE A 744 18.62 3.21 -14.22
C PHE A 744 17.29 3.52 -13.56
N ASN A 745 17.30 4.46 -12.59
CA ASN A 745 16.15 4.82 -11.77
C ASN A 745 15.66 3.56 -11.01
N SER A 746 14.38 3.50 -10.65
CA SER A 746 13.78 2.38 -9.92
C SER A 746 12.93 1.49 -10.82
N TYR A 747 12.70 0.22 -10.44
CA TYR A 747 11.72 -0.63 -11.13
C TYR A 747 10.33 0.03 -11.17
N GLY A 748 9.92 0.72 -10.10
CA GLY A 748 8.64 1.45 -10.07
C GLY A 748 8.52 2.50 -11.16
N SER A 749 9.60 3.23 -11.45
CA SER A 749 9.63 4.21 -12.55
C SER A 749 9.56 3.57 -13.94
N ARG A 750 9.94 2.30 -14.08
CA ARG A 750 10.05 1.57 -15.36
C ARG A 750 8.79 0.76 -15.71
N ARG A 751 7.70 0.93 -14.96
CA ARG A 751 6.46 0.15 -15.13
C ARG A 751 5.71 0.38 -16.44
N GLY A 752 6.01 1.44 -17.18
CA GLY A 752 5.51 1.61 -18.55
C GLY A 752 6.27 0.76 -19.58
N ASN A 753 7.37 0.10 -19.19
CA ASN A 753 8.21 -0.69 -20.07
C ASN A 753 8.21 -2.16 -19.64
N HIS A 754 7.46 -2.97 -20.37
CA HIS A 754 7.32 -4.40 -20.09
C HIS A 754 8.65 -5.16 -20.17
N GLU A 755 9.60 -4.78 -21.03
CA GLU A 755 10.90 -5.45 -21.14
C GLU A 755 11.71 -5.38 -19.83
N VAL A 756 11.69 -4.22 -19.17
CA VAL A 756 12.36 -4.03 -17.87
C VAL A 756 11.62 -4.78 -16.78
N MET A 757 10.29 -4.74 -16.77
CA MET A 757 9.49 -5.31 -15.70
C MET A 757 9.43 -6.85 -15.73
N ILE A 758 9.41 -7.47 -16.91
CA ILE A 758 9.52 -8.94 -17.02
C ILE A 758 10.86 -9.40 -16.42
N ARG A 759 11.95 -8.72 -16.77
CA ARG A 759 13.29 -8.96 -16.22
C ARG A 759 13.40 -8.67 -14.72
N GLY A 760 12.55 -7.78 -14.21
CA GLY A 760 12.44 -7.46 -12.79
C GLY A 760 11.55 -8.42 -12.00
N THR A 761 10.78 -9.28 -12.67
CA THR A 761 9.83 -10.17 -12.00
C THR A 761 10.59 -11.28 -11.26
N PHE A 762 10.28 -11.45 -9.98
CA PHE A 762 11.00 -12.25 -9.00
C PHE A 762 12.48 -11.85 -8.82
N ALA A 763 12.89 -10.64 -9.24
CA ALA A 763 14.29 -10.19 -9.15
C ALA A 763 14.66 -9.56 -7.79
N ASN A 764 13.81 -9.70 -6.77
CA ASN A 764 14.09 -9.14 -5.45
C ASN A 764 15.32 -9.82 -4.84
N ILE A 765 16.22 -9.02 -4.28
CA ILE A 765 17.51 -9.47 -3.73
C ILE A 765 17.38 -10.36 -2.49
N ARG A 766 16.21 -10.39 -1.85
CA ARG A 766 15.88 -11.21 -0.68
C ARG A 766 14.97 -12.39 -1.00
N LEU A 767 14.62 -12.60 -2.27
CA LEU A 767 13.82 -13.76 -2.64
C LEU A 767 14.59 -15.05 -2.28
N ARG A 768 13.93 -15.99 -1.62
CA ARG A 768 14.48 -17.30 -1.26
C ARG A 768 13.76 -18.38 -2.03
N ASN A 769 14.38 -18.87 -3.09
CA ASN A 769 13.84 -19.93 -3.92
C ASN A 769 14.41 -21.28 -3.48
N GLN A 770 13.53 -22.20 -3.08
CA GLN A 770 13.90 -23.52 -2.56
C GLN A 770 14.51 -24.45 -3.62
N LEU A 771 14.40 -24.09 -4.91
CA LEU A 771 15.08 -24.80 -6.01
C LEU A 771 16.60 -24.58 -6.04
N VAL A 772 17.08 -23.49 -5.42
CA VAL A 772 18.50 -23.10 -5.34
C VAL A 772 18.86 -22.75 -3.89
N PRO A 773 18.81 -23.73 -2.97
CA PRO A 773 18.95 -23.48 -1.53
C PRO A 773 20.28 -22.82 -1.19
N GLY A 774 20.25 -21.85 -0.28
CA GLY A 774 21.42 -21.07 0.12
C GLY A 774 21.72 -19.86 -0.77
N THR A 775 20.96 -19.64 -1.83
CA THR A 775 21.06 -18.44 -2.69
C THR A 775 19.90 -17.48 -2.40
N GLU A 776 20.22 -16.22 -2.08
CA GLU A 776 19.23 -15.14 -2.03
C GLU A 776 19.24 -14.36 -3.36
N GLY A 777 18.06 -13.95 -3.83
CA GLY A 777 17.89 -13.17 -5.05
C GLY A 777 16.98 -13.84 -6.07
N GLY A 778 16.85 -13.20 -7.24
CA GLY A 778 16.02 -13.68 -8.35
C GLY A 778 16.62 -14.83 -9.15
N PHE A 779 17.03 -15.89 -8.45
CA PHE A 779 17.64 -17.08 -9.03
C PHE A 779 16.71 -18.29 -8.98
N THR A 780 16.91 -19.20 -9.92
CA THR A 780 16.22 -20.49 -9.99
C THR A 780 17.08 -21.53 -10.69
N LYS A 781 16.61 -22.77 -10.69
CA LYS A 781 17.23 -23.85 -11.44
C LYS A 781 16.52 -24.03 -12.78
N ASN A 782 17.26 -23.89 -13.88
CA ASN A 782 16.76 -24.25 -15.20
C ASN A 782 16.77 -25.78 -15.33
N LEU A 783 15.60 -26.43 -15.25
CA LEU A 783 15.50 -27.89 -15.28
C LEU A 783 15.71 -28.48 -16.69
N LEU A 784 15.78 -27.64 -17.73
CA LEU A 784 16.15 -28.09 -19.09
C LEU A 784 17.66 -28.32 -19.21
N THR A 785 18.47 -27.46 -18.58
CA THR A 785 19.95 -27.53 -18.64
C THR A 785 20.59 -28.09 -17.38
N GLY A 786 19.90 -28.00 -16.23
CA GLY A 786 20.40 -28.33 -14.90
C GLY A 786 21.18 -27.21 -14.21
N GLU A 787 21.31 -26.04 -14.84
CA GLU A 787 22.10 -24.91 -14.36
C GLU A 787 21.28 -23.96 -13.47
N ASP A 788 21.93 -23.39 -12.46
CA ASP A 788 21.38 -22.30 -11.66
C ASP A 788 21.56 -20.99 -12.44
N THR A 789 20.48 -20.24 -12.63
CA THR A 789 20.44 -19.02 -13.44
C THR A 789 19.40 -18.04 -12.91
N THR A 790 19.23 -16.87 -13.53
CA THR A 790 18.18 -15.93 -13.15
C THR A 790 16.80 -16.47 -13.54
N ILE A 791 15.75 -16.08 -12.80
CA ILE A 791 14.37 -16.47 -13.13
C ILE A 791 13.99 -16.02 -14.54
N TYR A 792 14.42 -14.83 -14.95
CA TYR A 792 14.18 -14.34 -16.30
C TYR A 792 14.82 -15.24 -17.36
N ASP A 793 16.11 -15.54 -17.25
CA ASP A 793 16.80 -16.35 -18.26
C ASP A 793 16.27 -17.79 -18.33
N ALA A 794 15.92 -18.37 -17.17
CA ALA A 794 15.24 -19.67 -17.14
C ALA A 794 13.90 -19.61 -17.88
N SER A 795 13.09 -18.57 -17.63
CA SER A 795 11.79 -18.39 -18.28
C SER A 795 11.87 -18.29 -19.80
N VAL A 796 12.87 -17.56 -20.31
CA VAL A 796 13.13 -17.45 -21.76
C VAL A 796 13.45 -18.81 -22.36
N ALA A 797 14.31 -19.60 -21.72
CA ALA A 797 14.65 -20.95 -22.18
C ALA A 797 13.42 -21.88 -22.23
N TYR A 798 12.52 -21.79 -21.24
CA TYR A 798 11.27 -22.57 -21.25
C TYR A 798 10.29 -22.12 -22.33
N GLN A 799 10.17 -20.81 -22.57
CA GLN A 799 9.33 -20.27 -23.65
C GLN A 799 9.82 -20.72 -25.03
N GLU A 800 11.14 -20.67 -25.28
CA GLU A 800 11.75 -21.18 -26.52
C GLU A 800 11.51 -22.69 -26.71
N ALA A 801 11.46 -23.45 -25.62
CA ALA A 801 11.15 -24.88 -25.63
C ALA A 801 9.66 -25.20 -25.71
N GLY A 802 8.76 -24.20 -25.64
CA GLY A 802 7.31 -24.39 -25.62
C GLY A 802 6.79 -25.08 -24.35
N VAL A 803 7.51 -24.96 -23.23
CA VAL A 803 7.18 -25.60 -21.96
C VAL A 803 6.42 -24.62 -21.05
N PRO A 804 5.18 -24.94 -20.62
CA PRO A 804 4.45 -24.09 -19.70
C PRO A 804 5.08 -24.10 -18.30
N LEU A 805 4.84 -23.05 -17.52
CA LEU A 805 5.41 -22.91 -16.18
C LEU A 805 4.36 -22.86 -15.08
N VAL A 806 4.74 -23.32 -13.89
CA VAL A 806 3.99 -23.17 -12.64
C VAL A 806 4.87 -22.58 -11.54
N VAL A 807 4.26 -21.93 -10.55
CA VAL A 807 4.92 -21.51 -9.31
C VAL A 807 4.29 -22.25 -8.14
N LEU A 808 5.12 -22.74 -7.23
CA LEU A 808 4.68 -23.30 -5.94
C LEU A 808 4.96 -22.27 -4.83
N GLY A 809 4.01 -22.05 -3.94
CA GLY A 809 4.16 -21.12 -2.80
C GLY A 809 3.57 -21.68 -1.51
N GLY A 810 3.95 -21.10 -0.38
CA GLY A 810 3.37 -21.41 0.93
C GLY A 810 2.10 -20.60 1.20
N LYS A 811 1.93 -20.18 2.46
CA LYS A 811 0.83 -19.34 2.92
C LYS A 811 1.01 -17.88 2.50
N GLU A 812 -0.10 -17.15 2.41
CA GLU A 812 -0.16 -15.69 2.19
C GLU A 812 0.59 -15.21 0.95
N TYR A 813 0.57 -16.01 -0.11
CA TYR A 813 1.26 -15.68 -1.34
C TYR A 813 0.69 -14.40 -1.97
N GLY A 814 1.56 -13.43 -2.25
CA GLY A 814 1.21 -12.15 -2.83
C GLY A 814 0.78 -11.06 -1.84
N SER A 815 1.21 -11.13 -0.58
CA SER A 815 0.88 -10.10 0.42
C SER A 815 1.49 -8.73 0.11
N GLY A 816 0.84 -7.64 0.55
CA GLY A 816 1.39 -6.28 0.49
C GLY A 816 0.77 -5.36 -0.57
N SER A 817 1.62 -4.67 -1.36
CA SER A 817 1.20 -3.59 -2.28
C SER A 817 0.39 -4.13 -3.47
N SER A 818 -0.60 -3.36 -3.95
CA SER A 818 -1.56 -3.73 -5.01
C SER A 818 -0.98 -3.71 -6.44
N ARG A 819 0.24 -4.22 -6.62
CA ARG A 819 1.01 -4.10 -7.87
C ARG A 819 0.53 -5.11 -8.91
N ASP A 820 -0.04 -4.61 -10.00
CA ASP A 820 -0.44 -5.41 -11.16
C ASP A 820 0.73 -6.15 -11.83
N TRP A 821 1.93 -5.57 -11.83
CA TRP A 821 3.14 -6.17 -12.36
C TRP A 821 3.53 -7.49 -11.68
N ALA A 822 3.06 -7.75 -10.46
CA ALA A 822 3.23 -9.07 -9.84
C ALA A 822 2.46 -10.17 -10.60
N ALA A 823 1.35 -9.84 -11.27
CA ALA A 823 0.62 -10.75 -12.14
C ALA A 823 1.02 -10.62 -13.62
N LYS A 824 1.17 -9.39 -14.15
CA LYS A 824 1.62 -9.14 -15.53
C LYS A 824 2.96 -9.81 -15.78
N GLY A 825 3.93 -9.58 -14.89
CA GLY A 825 5.25 -10.19 -14.94
C GLY A 825 5.18 -11.72 -14.89
N THR A 826 4.44 -12.27 -13.93
CA THR A 826 4.24 -13.73 -13.78
C THR A 826 3.69 -14.35 -15.07
N ARG A 827 2.66 -13.76 -15.67
CA ARG A 827 2.10 -14.22 -16.95
C ARG A 827 3.10 -14.14 -18.10
N LEU A 828 3.82 -13.02 -18.21
CA LEU A 828 4.79 -12.76 -19.29
C LEU A 828 6.07 -13.59 -19.16
N LEU A 829 6.43 -14.08 -17.98
CA LEU A 829 7.44 -15.13 -17.79
C LEU A 829 6.96 -16.50 -18.31
N GLY A 830 5.68 -16.65 -18.70
CA GLY A 830 5.12 -17.91 -19.21
C GLY A 830 4.45 -18.79 -18.15
N VAL A 831 4.27 -18.28 -16.92
CA VAL A 831 3.53 -19.00 -15.87
C VAL A 831 2.06 -19.11 -16.25
N ARG A 832 1.50 -20.31 -16.12
CA ARG A 832 0.10 -20.66 -16.43
C ARG A 832 -0.74 -20.93 -15.19
N ALA A 833 -0.11 -21.41 -14.12
CA ALA A 833 -0.78 -21.63 -12.83
C ALA A 833 0.16 -21.33 -11.66
N VAL A 834 -0.44 -20.93 -10.54
CA VAL A 834 0.25 -20.75 -9.26
C VAL A 834 -0.47 -21.63 -8.24
N ILE A 835 0.26 -22.51 -7.55
CA ILE A 835 -0.29 -23.47 -6.56
C ILE A 835 0.27 -23.12 -5.19
N THR A 836 -0.60 -22.74 -4.24
CA THR A 836 -0.18 -22.27 -2.91
C THR A 836 -1.02 -22.83 -1.77
N GLU A 837 -0.59 -22.66 -0.53
CA GLU A 837 -1.46 -22.95 0.61
C GLU A 837 -2.56 -21.88 0.74
N SER A 838 -2.19 -20.60 0.56
CA SER A 838 -3.15 -19.49 0.52
C SER A 838 -2.66 -18.29 -0.29
N PHE A 839 -3.61 -17.45 -0.70
CA PHE A 839 -3.36 -16.21 -1.45
C PHE A 839 -3.82 -14.99 -0.66
N GLU A 840 -3.13 -13.86 -0.84
CA GLU A 840 -3.72 -12.56 -0.55
C GLU A 840 -4.77 -12.19 -1.63
N ARG A 841 -5.85 -11.52 -1.22
CA ARG A 841 -7.04 -11.23 -2.03
C ARG A 841 -6.72 -10.48 -3.33
N ILE A 842 -6.01 -9.35 -3.27
CA ILE A 842 -5.70 -8.50 -4.43
C ILE A 842 -4.82 -9.26 -5.41
N HIS A 843 -3.80 -9.98 -4.90
CA HIS A 843 -2.91 -10.72 -5.78
C HIS A 843 -3.62 -11.85 -6.53
N ARG A 844 -4.50 -12.61 -5.84
CA ARG A 844 -5.35 -13.63 -6.47
C ARG A 844 -6.16 -13.05 -7.64
N SER A 845 -6.88 -11.95 -7.41
CA SER A 845 -7.69 -11.29 -8.45
C SER A 845 -6.81 -10.78 -9.62
N ASN A 846 -5.61 -10.27 -9.34
CA ASN A 846 -4.68 -9.86 -10.39
C ASN A 846 -4.18 -11.03 -11.26
N LEU A 847 -3.92 -12.21 -10.67
CA LEU A 847 -3.54 -13.41 -11.42
C LEU A 847 -4.64 -13.82 -12.41
N ILE A 848 -5.89 -13.85 -11.94
CA ILE A 848 -7.06 -14.14 -12.79
C ILE A 848 -7.20 -13.08 -13.88
N GLY A 849 -7.05 -11.81 -13.53
CA GLY A 849 -7.08 -10.68 -14.46
C GLY A 849 -6.06 -10.77 -15.60
N MET A 850 -4.97 -11.53 -15.41
CA MET A 850 -3.95 -11.83 -16.42
C MET A 850 -4.05 -13.24 -17.03
N GLY A 851 -5.08 -14.01 -16.68
CA GLY A 851 -5.28 -15.37 -17.18
C GLY A 851 -4.32 -16.41 -16.60
N VAL A 852 -3.79 -16.18 -15.40
CA VAL A 852 -3.02 -17.17 -14.62
C VAL A 852 -3.96 -17.87 -13.66
N LEU A 853 -3.95 -19.20 -13.63
CA LEU A 853 -4.86 -20.01 -12.81
C LEU A 853 -4.39 -20.06 -11.34
N PRO A 854 -5.11 -19.48 -10.37
CA PRO A 854 -4.77 -19.61 -8.96
C PRO A 854 -5.34 -20.91 -8.39
N LEU A 855 -4.48 -21.74 -7.84
CA LEU A 855 -4.81 -23.03 -7.25
C LEU A 855 -4.35 -23.09 -5.81
N GLN A 856 -5.16 -23.71 -4.95
CA GLN A 856 -4.74 -24.04 -3.59
C GLN A 856 -4.53 -25.54 -3.41
N PHE A 857 -3.55 -25.92 -2.59
CA PHE A 857 -3.43 -27.29 -2.12
C PHE A 857 -4.70 -27.72 -1.35
N PRO A 858 -4.98 -29.04 -1.25
CA PRO A 858 -6.01 -29.54 -0.35
C PRO A 858 -5.83 -29.03 1.07
N GLU A 859 -6.94 -28.89 1.81
CA GLU A 859 -6.89 -28.38 3.18
C GLU A 859 -5.95 -29.22 4.07
N GLY A 860 -4.95 -28.57 4.67
CA GLY A 860 -3.94 -29.20 5.51
C GLY A 860 -2.75 -29.81 4.76
N GLU A 861 -2.73 -29.70 3.44
CA GLU A 861 -1.61 -30.15 2.59
C GLU A 861 -0.82 -28.98 2.01
N ASN A 862 0.45 -29.23 1.68
CA ASN A 862 1.32 -28.31 0.99
C ASN A 862 2.35 -29.05 0.13
N ALA A 863 3.24 -28.31 -0.54
CA ALA A 863 4.26 -28.90 -1.39
C ALA A 863 5.12 -29.93 -0.65
N ASP A 864 5.54 -29.64 0.59
CA ASP A 864 6.41 -30.53 1.36
C ASP A 864 5.68 -31.77 1.89
N SER A 865 4.43 -31.63 2.36
CA SER A 865 3.63 -32.76 2.85
C SER A 865 3.28 -33.74 1.73
N LEU A 866 3.11 -33.24 0.51
CA LEU A 866 2.92 -34.02 -0.71
C LEU A 866 4.23 -34.58 -1.28
N GLY A 867 5.37 -34.17 -0.73
CA GLY A 867 6.69 -34.59 -1.18
C GLY A 867 7.08 -34.02 -2.55
N LEU A 868 6.55 -32.85 -2.92
CA LEU A 868 6.91 -32.11 -4.13
C LEU A 868 8.22 -31.35 -3.91
N ASP A 869 9.27 -31.73 -4.63
CA ASP A 869 10.58 -31.07 -4.53
C ASP A 869 10.79 -29.97 -5.58
N GLY A 870 9.86 -29.85 -6.53
CA GLY A 870 9.85 -28.85 -7.58
C GLY A 870 10.58 -29.29 -8.86
N THR A 871 11.15 -30.51 -8.90
CA THR A 871 11.78 -31.07 -10.11
C THR A 871 10.79 -31.81 -11.01
N GLU A 872 9.54 -31.94 -10.57
CA GLU A 872 8.49 -32.68 -11.26
C GLU A 872 8.05 -32.00 -12.57
N THR A 873 7.27 -32.75 -13.35
CA THR A 873 6.44 -32.23 -14.43
C THR A 873 4.99 -32.25 -13.98
N PHE A 874 4.25 -31.17 -14.21
CA PHE A 874 2.87 -30.98 -13.75
C PHE A 874 1.88 -31.02 -14.91
N ASP A 875 0.87 -31.87 -14.78
CA ASP A 875 -0.34 -31.88 -15.61
C ASP A 875 -1.54 -31.47 -14.74
N ILE A 876 -2.36 -30.51 -15.21
CA ILE A 876 -3.53 -29.95 -14.52
C ILE A 876 -4.74 -30.13 -15.42
N ALA A 877 -5.64 -31.04 -15.04
CA ALA A 877 -6.79 -31.47 -15.83
C ALA A 877 -8.12 -31.05 -15.19
N GLY A 878 -9.11 -30.77 -16.04
CA GLY A 878 -10.47 -30.37 -15.65
C GLY A 878 -10.73 -28.86 -15.76
N VAL A 879 -9.73 -28.07 -16.16
CA VAL A 879 -9.88 -26.62 -16.38
C VAL A 879 -10.84 -26.34 -17.53
N THR A 880 -10.94 -27.27 -18.49
CA THR A 880 -11.83 -27.21 -19.65
C THR A 880 -13.32 -27.10 -19.31
N GLU A 881 -13.76 -27.43 -18.09
CA GLU A 881 -15.15 -27.28 -17.63
C GLU A 881 -15.64 -25.81 -17.72
N LEU A 882 -14.72 -24.84 -17.62
CA LEU A 882 -15.01 -23.41 -17.80
C LEU A 882 -15.65 -23.10 -19.16
N ASN A 883 -15.32 -23.84 -20.21
CA ASN A 883 -15.92 -23.65 -21.54
C ASN A 883 -17.41 -24.00 -21.57
N GLU A 884 -17.90 -24.76 -20.59
CA GLU A 884 -19.30 -25.16 -20.46
C GLU A 884 -20.11 -24.19 -19.58
N GLY A 885 -19.50 -23.06 -19.16
CA GLY A 885 -20.12 -22.08 -18.28
C GLY A 885 -20.17 -22.51 -16.80
N ARG A 886 -19.34 -23.50 -16.42
CA ARG A 886 -19.23 -23.98 -15.04
C ARG A 886 -17.80 -23.78 -14.54
N THR A 887 -17.66 -23.22 -13.34
CA THR A 887 -16.36 -23.11 -12.67
C THR A 887 -16.12 -24.39 -11.86
N PRO A 888 -15.10 -25.20 -12.19
CA PRO A 888 -14.78 -26.39 -11.41
C PRO A 888 -14.35 -25.97 -10.00
N ARG A 889 -14.81 -26.67 -8.96
CA ARG A 889 -14.38 -26.39 -7.57
C ARG A 889 -12.95 -26.84 -7.32
N THR A 890 -12.56 -27.94 -7.95
CA THR A 890 -11.22 -28.49 -7.89
C THR A 890 -10.78 -28.94 -9.28
N VAL A 891 -9.47 -28.98 -9.52
CA VAL A 891 -8.85 -29.56 -10.70
C VAL A 891 -7.86 -30.64 -10.29
N HIS A 892 -7.75 -31.67 -11.10
CA HIS A 892 -6.85 -32.79 -10.80
C HIS A 892 -5.43 -32.43 -11.22
N VAL A 893 -4.48 -32.55 -10.30
CA VAL A 893 -3.05 -32.28 -10.54
C VAL A 893 -2.27 -33.57 -10.44
N THR A 894 -1.52 -33.88 -11.50
CA THR A 894 -0.57 -35.00 -11.56
C THR A 894 0.84 -34.45 -11.66
N ALA A 895 1.66 -34.68 -10.63
CA ALA A 895 3.07 -34.31 -10.60
C ALA A 895 3.95 -35.56 -10.78
N THR A 896 4.70 -35.62 -11.89
CA THR A 896 5.57 -36.74 -12.24
C THR A 896 7.03 -36.41 -11.95
N LYS A 897 7.65 -37.18 -11.05
CA LYS A 897 9.06 -37.08 -10.66
C LYS A 897 10.00 -37.66 -11.73
N ALA A 898 11.28 -37.27 -11.66
CA ALA A 898 12.30 -37.75 -12.59
C ALA A 898 12.52 -39.28 -12.57
N ASP A 899 12.22 -39.94 -11.44
CA ASP A 899 12.29 -41.40 -11.28
C ASP A 899 11.02 -42.12 -11.75
N GLY A 900 10.02 -41.38 -12.25
CA GLY A 900 8.72 -41.90 -12.65
C GLY A 900 7.71 -42.04 -11.51
N GLY A 901 8.08 -41.65 -10.28
CA GLY A 901 7.13 -41.52 -9.17
C GLY A 901 6.06 -40.49 -9.49
N VAL A 902 4.82 -40.76 -9.08
CA VAL A 902 3.67 -39.89 -9.35
C VAL A 902 3.06 -39.44 -8.02
N VAL A 903 2.78 -38.15 -7.91
CA VAL A 903 2.01 -37.53 -6.83
C VAL A 903 0.74 -36.95 -7.46
N GLU A 904 -0.42 -37.32 -6.93
CA GLU A 904 -1.73 -36.87 -7.42
C GLU A 904 -2.51 -36.22 -6.28
N PHE A 905 -3.15 -35.09 -6.58
CA PHE A 905 -4.02 -34.38 -5.65
C PHE A 905 -5.04 -33.51 -6.39
N ASP A 906 -6.14 -33.17 -5.72
CA ASP A 906 -7.16 -32.29 -6.27
C ASP A 906 -6.97 -30.88 -5.71
N ALA A 907 -6.44 -29.97 -6.52
CA ALA A 907 -6.22 -28.58 -6.11
C ALA A 907 -7.52 -27.77 -6.16
N VAL A 908 -7.77 -26.94 -5.15
CA VAL A 908 -8.93 -26.03 -5.12
C VAL A 908 -8.73 -24.91 -6.12
N VAL A 909 -9.72 -24.69 -6.99
CA VAL A 909 -9.69 -23.59 -7.96
C VAL A 909 -10.16 -22.32 -7.28
N ARG A 910 -9.33 -21.28 -7.30
CA ARG A 910 -9.60 -20.00 -6.63
C ARG A 910 -10.09 -18.92 -7.59
N ILE A 911 -11.01 -19.31 -8.46
CA ILE A 911 -11.90 -18.42 -9.22
C ILE A 911 -13.21 -18.37 -8.43
N ASP A 912 -13.38 -17.32 -7.64
CA ASP A 912 -14.36 -17.29 -6.56
C ASP A 912 -15.74 -16.80 -7.05
N THR A 913 -15.78 -16.16 -8.23
CA THR A 913 -17.01 -15.58 -8.77
C THR A 913 -17.25 -15.89 -10.26
N PRO A 914 -18.52 -15.90 -10.72
CA PRO A 914 -18.88 -15.92 -12.14
C PRO A 914 -18.14 -14.87 -12.99
N GLY A 915 -18.05 -13.62 -12.52
CA GLY A 915 -17.33 -12.56 -13.25
C GLY A 915 -15.85 -12.90 -13.45
N GLU A 916 -15.18 -13.43 -12.42
CA GLU A 916 -13.80 -13.89 -12.52
C GLU A 916 -13.62 -15.05 -13.50
N ALA A 917 -14.59 -15.96 -13.55
CA ALA A 917 -14.61 -17.04 -14.53
C ALA A 917 -14.67 -16.48 -15.96
N ASP A 918 -15.46 -15.42 -16.18
CA ASP A 918 -15.56 -14.76 -17.48
C ASP A 918 -14.26 -14.07 -17.88
N TYR A 919 -13.56 -13.44 -16.93
CA TYR A 919 -12.25 -12.86 -17.16
C TYR A 919 -11.25 -13.94 -17.60
N TYR A 920 -11.18 -15.06 -16.87
CA TYR A 920 -10.28 -16.15 -17.20
C TYR A 920 -10.60 -16.77 -18.57
N ARG A 921 -11.88 -17.00 -18.89
CA ARG A 921 -12.32 -17.51 -20.21
C ARG A 921 -11.94 -16.58 -21.37
N ASN A 922 -11.75 -15.29 -21.09
CA ASN A 922 -11.32 -14.31 -22.08
C ASN A 922 -9.80 -14.16 -22.18
N GLY A 923 -9.03 -14.89 -21.37
CA GLY A 923 -7.57 -14.77 -21.27
C GLY A 923 -7.11 -13.62 -20.38
N GLY A 924 -8.04 -12.93 -19.71
CA GLY A 924 -7.80 -11.79 -18.85
C GLY A 924 -8.96 -10.78 -18.87
N ILE A 925 -8.99 -9.91 -17.86
CA ILE A 925 -10.06 -8.91 -17.70
C ILE A 925 -9.99 -7.82 -18.78
N LEU A 926 -8.80 -7.37 -19.19
CA LEU A 926 -8.69 -6.36 -20.26
C LEU A 926 -9.18 -6.90 -21.60
N GLN A 927 -8.90 -8.17 -21.91
CA GLN A 927 -9.40 -8.84 -23.10
C GLN A 927 -10.92 -8.99 -23.06
N TYR A 928 -11.50 -9.30 -21.89
CA TYR A 928 -12.95 -9.32 -21.69
C TYR A 928 -13.59 -7.95 -21.95
N VAL A 929 -13.06 -6.90 -21.33
CA VAL A 929 -13.56 -5.52 -21.51
C VAL A 929 -13.43 -5.06 -22.94
N LEU A 930 -12.31 -5.34 -23.60
CA LEU A 930 -12.10 -4.95 -24.97
C LEU A 930 -13.14 -5.62 -25.89
N ARG A 931 -13.39 -6.93 -25.74
CA ARG A 931 -14.40 -7.63 -26.55
C ARG A 931 -15.81 -7.07 -26.31
N SER A 932 -16.17 -6.74 -25.08
CA SER A 932 -17.50 -6.16 -24.75
C SER A 932 -17.69 -4.74 -25.28
N LEU A 933 -16.60 -4.00 -25.50
CA LEU A 933 -16.62 -2.66 -26.09
C LEU A 933 -16.55 -2.67 -27.63
N VAL A 934 -16.10 -3.74 -28.27
CA VAL A 934 -16.10 -3.85 -29.74
C VAL A 934 -17.41 -4.46 -30.27
N SER A 935 -18.06 -5.31 -29.48
CA SER A 935 -19.44 -5.76 -29.72
C SER A 935 -20.45 -4.63 -29.55
#